data_AF-A0A521W6M1-F1
#
_entry.id   AF-A0A521W6M1-F1
#
_cell.length_a   1.000
_cell.length_b   1.000
_cell.length_c   1.000
_cell.angle_alpha   90.00
_cell.angle_beta   90.00
_cell.angle_gamma   90.00
#
_symmetry.space_group_name_H-M   'P 1'
#
loop_
_entity.id
_entity.type
_entity.pdbx_description
1 polymer ?
#
loop_
_entity_poly.entity_id
_entity_poly.type
_entity_poly.pdbx_seq_one_letter_code
_entity_poly.pdbx_strand_id
1 'polypeptide(L)'
;MPLLSGCARTADPPAEADARPAGWIDAGRLAGIDAEPGAWLTGGRDQQQSYYSPLDQINRANVSRLGFAWQYEIGSEHGFEATPIVVDDVMYTSGAGGAVYAVDAATGAEKWKFEPVLDPDFMRKACCGVVNRGVAVWRGLVYVGTLDGYLYALRAADGSVAWKVDTFTDRERGYTITGAPYIARDLVIIGNSGAEFDARGYVTAYDQATGEQRWRFFTVPGDPKLGFEHPELEKAAATWDPQSLWQVGLGGTVWDAMAYDPELDLLYVGTGNAAPYPRKLRSPAGGDNLYLASILALDPRDGRMVWYYQTTPADNWDFTATQKMILADLEIDGKLRQVLMQAPKNGFFYVLDRRTGELISAEPYVQVNWASHVDKRTGKPVETGQGEYFDEPKLVFPSPAGGHNWQPMAFNPQTGLVYIPVIEASSIWVMPKGPFEYQKGALNSTSIYIFPMRGEWGLDGAAARNLPPLEKLARGQPDTTIRGFVRAWNPVTQKLAWEVDVSDPWVGELFSTWNGGGLMTTAGGLVFQGRGTGEFVAMDAATGKQLHRIDVGTSMMAGPMTYTVDGEQYVAIMAGLGGAAGQEHVPGTAAYKFGNKGRIVAFKLGGGPVPQRPELQHASLDFPQPAVERRGSAAELDRGAELYVRHCTQCHSNMDGRSSGIPDLRRMSAETHAAFAEIVLGGTRAAKGMGSFSEVLSAAEAEAVHSYLIDLAWKTWETSKASGQFHQPAAAGAE
;
A
#
# COMPACT_ATOMS: atom_id res chain seq x y z
N MET A 1 -56.39 25.33 -62.11
CA MET A 1 -55.80 24.02 -61.77
C MET A 1 -54.43 24.26 -61.15
N PRO A 2 -54.25 24.13 -59.82
CA PRO A 2 -52.93 24.19 -59.24
C PRO A 2 -52.52 22.90 -58.51
N LEU A 3 -51.20 22.65 -58.57
CA LEU A 3 -50.33 22.05 -57.54
C LEU A 3 -50.29 20.52 -57.37
N LEU A 4 -49.22 19.95 -57.93
CA LEU A 4 -48.57 18.70 -57.51
C LEU A 4 -48.01 18.86 -56.08
N SER A 5 -48.39 17.96 -55.17
CA SER A 5 -47.81 17.83 -53.83
C SER A 5 -46.92 16.58 -53.80
N GLY A 6 -45.63 16.79 -53.56
CA GLY A 6 -44.66 15.72 -53.28
C GLY A 6 -44.69 15.36 -51.79
N CYS A 7 -44.83 14.07 -51.49
CA CYS A 7 -44.67 13.54 -50.14
C CYS A 7 -43.17 13.44 -49.80
N ALA A 8 -42.67 14.36 -48.99
CA ALA A 8 -41.39 14.20 -48.31
C ALA A 8 -41.59 13.23 -47.13
N ARG A 9 -40.83 12.11 -47.13
CA ARG A 9 -40.65 11.28 -45.94
C ARG A 9 -39.81 12.10 -44.96
N THR A 10 -40.42 12.54 -43.87
CA THR A 10 -39.70 12.96 -42.68
C THR A 10 -38.95 11.75 -42.15
N ALA A 11 -37.62 11.82 -42.12
CA ALA A 11 -36.83 10.88 -41.36
C ALA A 11 -37.22 11.04 -39.88
N ASP A 12 -37.52 9.93 -39.21
CA ASP A 12 -37.66 9.92 -37.77
C ASP A 12 -36.36 10.47 -37.15
N PRO A 13 -36.44 11.27 -36.08
CA PRO A 13 -35.26 11.66 -35.34
C PRO A 13 -34.52 10.38 -34.88
N PRO A 14 -33.18 10.37 -34.85
CA PRO A 14 -32.47 9.25 -34.26
C PRO A 14 -33.00 9.07 -32.84
N ALA A 15 -33.38 7.84 -32.49
CA ALA A 15 -33.72 7.49 -31.12
C ALA A 15 -32.58 8.01 -30.23
N GLU A 16 -32.92 8.85 -29.24
CA GLU A 16 -32.00 9.14 -28.14
C GLU A 16 -31.54 7.78 -27.61
N ALA A 17 -30.25 7.47 -27.78
CA ALA A 17 -29.67 6.34 -27.10
C ALA A 17 -29.91 6.62 -25.61
N ASP A 18 -30.73 5.78 -24.95
CA ASP A 18 -31.04 5.92 -23.53
C ASP A 18 -29.75 6.21 -22.77
N ALA A 19 -29.58 7.45 -22.31
CA ALA A 19 -28.36 7.88 -21.64
C ALA A 19 -28.21 7.02 -20.38
N ARG A 20 -27.15 6.20 -20.34
CA ARG A 20 -26.86 5.33 -19.19
C ARG A 20 -26.79 6.19 -17.92
N PRO A 21 -27.32 5.73 -16.78
CA PRO A 21 -27.15 6.45 -15.52
C PRO A 21 -25.67 6.69 -15.21
N ALA A 22 -25.36 7.78 -14.50
CA ALA A 22 -23.99 8.08 -14.07
C ALA A 22 -23.40 6.89 -13.31
N GLY A 23 -22.15 6.51 -13.62
CA GLY A 23 -21.47 5.38 -12.97
C GLY A 23 -22.10 4.01 -13.26
N TRP A 24 -22.79 3.84 -14.40
CA TRP A 24 -23.40 2.55 -14.73
C TRP A 24 -22.37 1.54 -15.25
N ILE A 25 -21.94 0.65 -14.36
CA ILE A 25 -21.21 -0.59 -14.70
C ILE A 25 -22.08 -1.78 -14.33
N ASP A 26 -22.14 -2.78 -15.21
CA ASP A 26 -22.70 -4.09 -14.93
C ASP A 26 -21.80 -5.20 -15.46
N ALA A 27 -22.16 -6.46 -15.18
CA ALA A 27 -21.38 -7.62 -15.57
C ALA A 27 -21.21 -7.73 -17.10
N GLY A 28 -22.23 -7.35 -17.88
CA GLY A 28 -22.18 -7.40 -19.33
C GLY A 28 -21.21 -6.35 -19.90
N ARG A 29 -21.30 -5.10 -19.41
CA ARG A 29 -20.38 -4.01 -19.80
C ARG A 29 -18.94 -4.35 -19.43
N LEU A 30 -18.70 -4.86 -18.22
CA LEU A 30 -17.35 -5.22 -17.78
C LEU A 30 -16.79 -6.42 -18.55
N ALA A 31 -17.59 -7.45 -18.86
CA ALA A 31 -17.16 -8.57 -19.70
C ALA A 31 -16.87 -8.13 -21.14
N GLY A 32 -17.57 -7.11 -21.64
CA GLY A 32 -17.38 -6.52 -22.96
C GLY A 32 -16.40 -5.34 -23.01
N ILE A 33 -15.55 -5.15 -21.99
CA ILE A 33 -14.70 -3.95 -21.86
C ILE A 33 -13.74 -3.73 -23.05
N ASP A 34 -13.41 -4.78 -23.81
CA ASP A 34 -12.57 -4.65 -25.01
C ASP A 34 -13.27 -3.89 -26.14
N ALA A 35 -14.61 -3.80 -26.13
CA ALA A 35 -15.37 -2.92 -27.02
C ALA A 35 -15.37 -1.44 -26.56
N GLU A 36 -14.98 -1.18 -25.32
CA GLU A 36 -14.84 0.15 -24.72
C GLU A 36 -13.37 0.39 -24.28
N PRO A 37 -12.39 0.37 -25.21
CA PRO A 37 -10.96 0.43 -24.88
C PRO A 37 -10.57 1.71 -24.11
N GLY A 38 -11.39 2.75 -24.24
CA GLY A 38 -11.26 4.03 -23.54
C GLY A 38 -11.74 4.04 -22.09
N ALA A 39 -12.43 3.00 -21.63
CA ALA A 39 -12.97 2.91 -20.28
C ALA A 39 -11.97 2.24 -19.32
N TRP A 40 -12.02 2.65 -18.05
CA TRP A 40 -11.26 2.05 -16.96
C TRP A 40 -12.21 1.76 -15.80
N LEU A 41 -12.81 0.56 -15.81
CA LEU A 41 -14.02 0.27 -15.04
C LEU A 41 -13.74 -0.37 -13.66
N THR A 42 -12.52 -0.85 -13.42
CA THR A 42 -12.08 -1.44 -12.14
C THR A 42 -10.73 -0.84 -11.72
N GLY A 43 -10.26 -1.13 -10.50
CA GLY A 43 -8.93 -0.69 -10.05
C GLY A 43 -7.81 -1.05 -11.04
N GLY A 44 -7.82 -2.29 -11.57
CA GLY A 44 -6.89 -2.75 -12.60
C GLY A 44 -7.43 -2.70 -14.03
N ARG A 45 -8.34 -1.77 -14.35
CA ARG A 45 -9.11 -1.62 -15.61
C ARG A 45 -10.17 -2.70 -15.83
N ASP A 46 -9.79 -3.96 -15.86
CA ASP A 46 -10.57 -5.10 -16.34
C ASP A 46 -10.82 -6.16 -15.23
N GLN A 47 -11.43 -7.29 -15.60
CA GLN A 47 -11.69 -8.41 -14.68
C GLN A 47 -10.41 -9.13 -14.28
N GLN A 48 -9.40 -9.08 -15.15
CA GLN A 48 -8.10 -9.71 -14.94
C GLN A 48 -7.22 -8.91 -13.98
N GLN A 49 -7.61 -7.67 -13.65
CA GLN A 49 -6.78 -6.71 -12.92
C GLN A 49 -5.42 -6.51 -13.61
N SER A 50 -5.42 -6.45 -14.94
CA SER A 50 -4.18 -6.49 -15.74
C SER A 50 -3.33 -5.23 -15.64
N TYR A 51 -3.95 -4.09 -15.32
CA TYR A 51 -3.36 -2.74 -15.47
C TYR A 51 -2.81 -2.51 -16.90
N TYR A 52 -3.42 -3.18 -17.89
CA TYR A 52 -3.13 -3.03 -19.31
C TYR A 52 -4.27 -2.33 -20.03
N SER A 53 -3.93 -1.30 -20.81
CA SER A 53 -4.87 -0.66 -21.74
C SER A 53 -4.59 -1.05 -23.20
N PRO A 54 -5.62 -1.41 -23.97
CA PRO A 54 -5.49 -1.66 -25.41
C PRO A 54 -5.29 -0.36 -26.22
N LEU A 55 -5.34 0.82 -25.59
CA LEU A 55 -5.13 2.09 -26.26
C LEU A 55 -3.67 2.25 -26.71
N ASP A 56 -3.50 2.79 -27.92
CA ASP A 56 -2.20 3.00 -28.57
C ASP A 56 -2.06 4.38 -29.23
N GLN A 57 -3.00 5.31 -29.02
CA GLN A 57 -2.89 6.68 -29.53
C GLN A 57 -1.61 7.34 -29.00
N ILE A 58 -1.30 7.12 -27.71
CA ILE A 58 0.01 7.36 -27.11
C ILE A 58 0.85 6.08 -27.24
N ASN A 59 1.95 6.17 -27.97
CA ASN A 59 2.84 5.05 -28.26
C ASN A 59 4.30 5.49 -28.34
N ARG A 60 5.21 4.52 -28.53
CA ARG A 60 6.66 4.74 -28.60
C ARG A 60 7.09 5.84 -29.58
N ALA A 61 6.36 6.07 -30.67
CA ALA A 61 6.74 7.04 -31.69
C ALA A 61 6.38 8.49 -31.31
N ASN A 62 5.41 8.69 -30.42
CA ASN A 62 4.88 10.01 -30.11
C ASN A 62 4.81 10.37 -28.62
N VAL A 63 5.16 9.46 -27.71
CA VAL A 63 5.11 9.67 -26.25
C VAL A 63 5.93 10.87 -25.78
N SER A 64 6.97 11.26 -26.51
CA SER A 64 7.75 12.48 -26.24
C SER A 64 6.94 13.79 -26.36
N ARG A 65 5.75 13.74 -26.97
CA ARG A 65 4.80 14.86 -27.08
C ARG A 65 3.74 14.86 -25.98
N LEU A 66 3.80 13.91 -25.04
CA LEU A 66 2.89 13.84 -23.91
C LEU A 66 3.18 15.03 -22.97
N GLY A 67 2.13 15.74 -22.55
CA GLY A 67 2.27 16.88 -21.66
C GLY A 67 1.01 17.09 -20.84
N PHE A 68 1.01 18.12 -20.00
CA PHE A 68 -0.08 18.47 -19.10
C PHE A 68 -1.40 18.74 -19.84
N ALA A 69 -2.48 18.13 -19.36
CA ALA A 69 -3.84 18.37 -19.82
C ALA A 69 -4.63 19.19 -18.81
N TRP A 70 -4.78 18.67 -17.59
CA TRP A 70 -5.52 19.29 -16.50
C TRP A 70 -5.07 18.75 -15.13
N GLN A 71 -5.46 19.42 -14.05
CA GLN A 71 -5.28 18.94 -12.68
C GLN A 71 -6.49 19.27 -11.80
N TYR A 72 -6.65 18.54 -10.70
CA TYR A 72 -7.58 18.83 -9.63
C TYR A 72 -6.84 18.82 -8.29
N GLU A 73 -6.84 19.95 -7.57
CA GLU A 73 -6.13 20.11 -6.29
C GLU A 73 -6.93 19.49 -5.13
N ILE A 74 -6.25 18.70 -4.30
CA ILE A 74 -6.82 18.07 -3.11
C ILE A 74 -6.22 18.75 -1.88
N GLY A 75 -7.09 19.16 -0.95
CA GLY A 75 -6.67 19.94 0.23
C GLY A 75 -5.85 19.15 1.27
N SER A 76 -5.80 17.82 1.19
CA SER A 76 -5.06 16.97 2.13
C SER A 76 -3.59 16.81 1.74
N GLU A 77 -2.72 16.68 2.75
CA GLU A 77 -1.27 16.44 2.59
C GLU A 77 -0.86 15.02 3.01
N HIS A 78 -1.82 14.12 3.23
CA HIS A 78 -1.56 12.70 3.48
C HIS A 78 -1.22 11.94 2.18
N GLY A 79 -0.99 10.63 2.27
CA GLY A 79 -0.66 9.79 1.12
C GLY A 79 -1.83 9.49 0.20
N PHE A 80 -1.54 9.42 -1.10
CA PHE A 80 -2.50 9.06 -2.14
C PHE A 80 -2.07 7.78 -2.85
N GLU A 81 -2.82 6.72 -2.62
CA GLU A 81 -2.53 5.36 -3.14
C GLU A 81 -3.56 4.90 -4.17
N ALA A 82 -4.61 5.68 -4.42
CA ALA A 82 -5.72 5.29 -5.28
C ALA A 82 -5.36 5.27 -6.77
N THR A 83 -5.73 4.19 -7.45
CA THR A 83 -5.86 4.21 -8.91
C THR A 83 -7.25 4.72 -9.27
N PRO A 84 -7.38 5.86 -9.98
CA PRO A 84 -8.68 6.35 -10.42
C PRO A 84 -9.37 5.37 -11.36
N ILE A 85 -10.70 5.45 -11.41
CA ILE A 85 -11.50 4.75 -12.41
C ILE A 85 -12.27 5.78 -13.25
N VAL A 86 -12.49 5.48 -14.53
CA VAL A 86 -13.20 6.36 -15.46
C VAL A 86 -14.34 5.59 -16.10
N VAL A 87 -15.55 6.07 -15.83
CA VAL A 87 -16.80 5.52 -16.36
C VAL A 87 -17.44 6.61 -17.20
N ASP A 88 -17.47 6.39 -18.51
CA ASP A 88 -17.88 7.42 -19.48
C ASP A 88 -17.00 8.68 -19.29
N ASP A 89 -17.59 9.86 -19.09
CA ASP A 89 -16.85 11.13 -18.97
C ASP A 89 -16.53 11.53 -17.52
N VAL A 90 -16.70 10.61 -16.55
CA VAL A 90 -16.50 10.89 -15.12
C VAL A 90 -15.37 10.04 -14.56
N MET A 91 -14.41 10.70 -13.92
CA MET A 91 -13.38 10.05 -13.12
C MET A 91 -13.81 10.00 -11.66
N TYR A 92 -13.76 8.82 -11.05
CA TYR A 92 -13.97 8.61 -9.62
C TYR A 92 -12.66 8.14 -8.98
N THR A 93 -12.29 8.74 -7.86
CA THR A 93 -11.10 8.33 -7.09
C THR A 93 -11.32 8.61 -5.61
N SER A 94 -10.47 8.03 -4.76
CA SER A 94 -10.46 8.31 -3.33
C SER A 94 -9.21 9.08 -2.90
N GLY A 95 -9.29 9.68 -1.72
CA GLY A 95 -8.16 10.32 -1.04
C GLY A 95 -8.03 9.87 0.41
N ALA A 96 -7.30 10.68 1.18
CA ALA A 96 -6.97 10.37 2.56
C ALA A 96 -8.19 9.97 3.39
N GLY A 97 -8.05 8.87 4.15
CA GLY A 97 -9.07 8.38 5.08
C GLY A 97 -10.38 7.88 4.46
N GLY A 98 -10.49 7.85 3.12
CA GLY A 98 -11.70 7.44 2.40
C GLY A 98 -12.56 8.60 1.88
N ALA A 99 -12.00 9.81 1.76
CA ALA A 99 -12.62 10.86 0.95
C ALA A 99 -12.79 10.40 -0.50
N VAL A 100 -13.80 10.90 -1.21
CA VAL A 100 -14.08 10.54 -2.61
C VAL A 100 -14.26 11.80 -3.45
N TYR A 101 -13.68 11.79 -4.64
CA TYR A 101 -13.76 12.87 -5.61
C TYR A 101 -14.31 12.34 -6.92
N ALA A 102 -15.32 13.02 -7.47
CA ALA A 102 -15.78 12.82 -8.83
C ALA A 102 -15.46 14.07 -9.64
N VAL A 103 -14.69 13.90 -10.71
CA VAL A 103 -14.29 14.99 -11.60
C VAL A 103 -14.65 14.67 -13.03
N ASP A 104 -14.87 15.71 -13.82
CA ASP A 104 -14.97 15.62 -15.26
C ASP A 104 -13.64 15.14 -15.86
N ALA A 105 -13.67 14.03 -16.59
CA ALA A 105 -12.45 13.36 -17.04
C ALA A 105 -11.70 14.12 -18.15
N ALA A 106 -12.35 15.05 -18.84
CA ALA A 106 -11.71 15.89 -19.86
C ALA A 106 -11.08 17.17 -19.30
N THR A 107 -11.66 17.71 -18.21
CA THR A 107 -11.33 19.06 -17.71
C THR A 107 -10.82 19.11 -16.27
N GLY A 108 -11.03 18.07 -15.48
CA GLY A 108 -10.74 18.05 -14.04
C GLY A 108 -11.73 18.85 -13.19
N ALA A 109 -12.82 19.36 -13.78
CA ALA A 109 -13.83 20.11 -13.04
C ALA A 109 -14.51 19.21 -12.00
N GLU A 110 -14.61 19.69 -10.75
CA GLU A 110 -15.33 18.98 -9.69
C GLU A 110 -16.80 18.81 -10.05
N LYS A 111 -17.30 17.58 -10.03
CA LYS A 111 -18.73 17.28 -10.11
C LYS A 111 -19.31 17.19 -8.70
N TRP A 112 -18.64 16.44 -7.83
CA TRP A 112 -18.96 16.37 -6.41
C TRP A 112 -17.77 15.83 -5.61
N LYS A 113 -17.80 16.05 -4.30
CA LYS A 113 -16.86 15.47 -3.34
C LYS A 113 -17.60 14.92 -2.12
N PHE A 114 -17.07 13.86 -1.54
CA PHE A 114 -17.53 13.27 -0.28
C PHE A 114 -16.36 13.26 0.72
N GLU A 115 -16.60 13.81 1.91
CA GLU A 115 -15.64 13.86 3.00
C GLU A 115 -16.22 13.08 4.20
N PRO A 116 -15.67 11.92 4.57
CA PRO A 116 -16.17 11.17 5.71
C PRO A 116 -15.82 11.88 7.03
N VAL A 117 -16.74 11.82 7.99
CA VAL A 117 -16.44 12.20 9.38
C VAL A 117 -15.74 11.01 10.04
N LEU A 118 -14.43 11.15 10.25
CA LEU A 118 -13.60 10.13 10.88
C LEU A 118 -13.53 10.34 12.39
N ASP A 119 -13.53 9.23 13.12
CA ASP A 119 -13.12 9.21 14.52
C ASP A 119 -11.59 9.43 14.60
N PRO A 120 -11.10 10.53 15.22
CA PRO A 120 -9.68 10.85 15.25
C PRO A 120 -8.83 9.79 15.98
N ASP A 121 -9.43 8.97 16.85
CA ASP A 121 -8.71 7.91 17.56
C ASP A 121 -8.28 6.76 16.61
N PHE A 122 -8.87 6.65 15.42
CA PHE A 122 -8.42 5.65 14.44
C PHE A 122 -7.15 6.06 13.69
N MET A 123 -6.76 7.33 13.74
CA MET A 123 -5.53 7.81 13.11
C MET A 123 -4.29 7.15 13.76
N ARG A 124 -4.31 6.96 15.10
CA ARG A 124 -3.25 6.23 15.83
C ARG A 124 -3.26 4.71 15.60
N LYS A 125 -4.33 4.18 15.01
CA LYS A 125 -4.49 2.74 14.68
C LYS A 125 -4.09 2.41 13.24
N ALA A 126 -3.64 3.40 12.47
CA ALA A 126 -3.19 3.20 11.10
C ALA A 126 -1.71 2.84 11.07
N CYS A 127 -1.35 1.60 10.69
CA CYS A 127 0.05 1.16 10.58
C CYS A 127 0.87 2.08 9.67
N CYS A 128 0.23 2.52 8.58
CA CYS A 128 0.92 2.85 7.35
C CYS A 128 0.32 4.11 6.70
N GLY A 129 -0.06 5.09 7.52
CA GLY A 129 -0.61 6.37 7.08
C GLY A 129 -2.12 6.36 6.80
N VAL A 130 -2.66 7.57 6.60
CA VAL A 130 -4.08 7.87 6.42
C VAL A 130 -4.43 7.75 4.93
N VAL A 131 -4.26 6.56 4.38
CA VAL A 131 -4.32 6.30 2.93
C VAL A 131 -5.60 5.57 2.52
N ASN A 132 -5.91 5.62 1.22
CA ASN A 132 -6.96 4.83 0.61
C ASN A 132 -6.56 4.44 -0.83
N ARG A 133 -6.87 3.21 -1.25
CA ARG A 133 -6.41 2.63 -2.53
C ARG A 133 -7.42 2.69 -3.67
N GLY A 134 -8.59 3.27 -3.45
CA GLY A 134 -9.55 3.53 -4.51
C GLY A 134 -10.99 3.24 -4.12
N VAL A 135 -11.85 3.31 -5.14
CA VAL A 135 -13.28 3.04 -5.04
C VAL A 135 -13.66 1.91 -5.99
N ALA A 136 -14.80 1.27 -5.73
CA ALA A 136 -15.49 0.48 -6.75
C ALA A 136 -16.69 1.28 -7.27
N VAL A 137 -17.00 1.18 -8.56
CA VAL A 137 -18.24 1.74 -9.12
C VAL A 137 -19.04 0.62 -9.75
N TRP A 138 -20.34 0.59 -9.45
CA TRP A 138 -21.23 -0.44 -9.97
C TRP A 138 -22.68 0.02 -9.93
N ARG A 139 -23.42 -0.16 -11.03
CA ARG A 139 -24.87 0.14 -11.13
C ARG A 139 -25.28 1.50 -10.56
N GLY A 140 -24.46 2.54 -10.80
CA GLY A 140 -24.73 3.91 -10.37
C GLY A 140 -24.38 4.21 -8.91
N LEU A 141 -23.65 3.32 -8.24
CA LEU A 141 -23.11 3.53 -6.89
C LEU A 141 -21.58 3.54 -6.92
N VAL A 142 -20.99 4.36 -6.04
CA VAL A 142 -19.55 4.42 -5.74
C VAL A 142 -19.35 3.89 -4.32
N TYR A 143 -18.51 2.87 -4.15
CA TYR A 143 -18.24 2.25 -2.86
C TYR A 143 -16.85 2.64 -2.37
N VAL A 144 -16.76 3.00 -1.09
CA VAL A 144 -15.50 3.34 -0.42
C VAL A 144 -15.48 2.84 1.01
N GLY A 145 -14.37 2.24 1.43
CA GLY A 145 -14.10 1.93 2.83
C GLY A 145 -13.35 3.09 3.48
N THR A 146 -13.78 3.55 4.65
CA THR A 146 -13.12 4.62 5.41
C THR A 146 -12.22 4.07 6.50
N LEU A 147 -11.21 4.86 6.88
CA LEU A 147 -10.17 4.42 7.81
C LEU A 147 -10.72 3.83 9.11
N ASP A 148 -11.82 4.41 9.62
CA ASP A 148 -12.52 4.04 10.84
C ASP A 148 -13.51 2.86 10.68
N GLY A 149 -13.47 2.14 9.57
CA GLY A 149 -14.13 0.85 9.40
C GLY A 149 -15.49 0.85 8.74
N TYR A 150 -16.00 2.01 8.32
CA TYR A 150 -17.27 2.07 7.62
C TYR A 150 -17.11 1.80 6.13
N LEU A 151 -18.03 1.01 5.57
CA LEU A 151 -18.23 0.90 4.13
C LEU A 151 -19.40 1.80 3.74
N TYR A 152 -19.17 2.68 2.77
CA TYR A 152 -20.19 3.57 2.21
C TYR A 152 -20.54 3.13 0.79
N ALA A 153 -21.82 3.27 0.44
CA ALA A 153 -22.26 3.41 -0.94
C ALA A 153 -22.75 4.84 -1.17
N LEU A 154 -22.20 5.49 -2.17
CA LEU A 154 -22.53 6.85 -2.58
C LEU A 154 -23.22 6.79 -3.95
N ARG A 155 -24.19 7.65 -4.21
CA ARG A 155 -24.77 7.76 -5.55
C ARG A 155 -23.75 8.40 -6.49
N ALA A 156 -23.48 7.74 -7.62
CA ALA A 156 -22.50 8.21 -8.60
C ALA A 156 -22.87 9.57 -9.24
N ALA A 157 -24.16 9.94 -9.22
CA ALA A 157 -24.66 11.19 -9.76
C ALA A 157 -24.28 12.42 -8.92
N ASP A 158 -24.29 12.32 -7.59
CA ASP A 158 -24.18 13.49 -6.70
C ASP A 158 -23.35 13.27 -5.42
N GLY A 159 -22.83 12.06 -5.20
CA GLY A 159 -22.04 11.73 -4.02
C GLY A 159 -22.87 11.55 -2.73
N SER A 160 -24.20 11.61 -2.80
CA SER A 160 -25.06 11.41 -1.63
C SER A 160 -24.98 9.98 -1.11
N VAL A 161 -24.97 9.81 0.22
CA VAL A 161 -24.90 8.48 0.84
C VAL A 161 -26.20 7.72 0.57
N ALA A 162 -26.09 6.58 -0.11
CA ALA A 162 -27.17 5.62 -0.30
C ALA A 162 -27.32 4.72 0.95
N TRP A 163 -26.19 4.19 1.45
CA TRP A 163 -26.12 3.47 2.71
C TRP A 163 -24.71 3.53 3.31
N LYS A 164 -24.60 3.22 4.60
CA LYS A 164 -23.36 3.15 5.39
C LYS A 164 -23.47 1.99 6.37
N VAL A 165 -22.43 1.16 6.48
CA VAL A 165 -22.36 0.04 7.44
C VAL A 165 -21.04 0.00 8.17
N ASP A 166 -21.06 -0.33 9.47
CA ASP A 166 -19.85 -0.61 10.24
C ASP A 166 -19.38 -2.03 9.94
N THR A 167 -18.15 -2.16 9.46
CA THR A 167 -17.58 -3.47 9.16
C THR A 167 -16.85 -4.09 10.34
N PHE A 168 -16.53 -3.32 11.38
CA PHE A 168 -15.69 -3.79 12.48
C PHE A 168 -16.45 -4.71 13.43
N THR A 169 -15.79 -5.80 13.81
CA THR A 169 -16.29 -6.75 14.82
C THR A 169 -16.10 -6.22 16.23
N ASP A 170 -15.06 -5.41 16.44
CA ASP A 170 -14.67 -4.82 17.72
C ASP A 170 -13.92 -3.52 17.43
N ARG A 171 -14.53 -2.37 17.72
CA ARG A 171 -13.93 -1.04 17.49
C ARG A 171 -12.81 -0.71 18.46
N GLU A 172 -12.68 -1.44 19.56
CA GLU A 172 -11.60 -1.23 20.54
C GLU A 172 -10.27 -1.79 20.01
N ARG A 173 -10.31 -2.79 19.13
CA ARG A 173 -9.12 -3.32 18.44
C ARG A 173 -8.55 -2.34 17.41
N GLY A 174 -7.32 -2.59 16.99
CA GLY A 174 -6.54 -1.81 16.03
C GLY A 174 -6.92 -2.05 14.58
N TYR A 175 -8.22 -2.19 14.28
CA TYR A 175 -8.68 -2.30 12.89
C TYR A 175 -8.65 -0.93 12.19
N THR A 176 -8.28 -0.96 10.91
CA THR A 176 -8.48 0.15 9.96
C THR A 176 -8.90 -0.40 8.59
N ILE A 177 -9.33 0.45 7.65
CA ILE A 177 -9.50 0.08 6.23
C ILE A 177 -8.68 1.03 5.35
N THR A 178 -7.87 0.46 4.47
CA THR A 178 -7.07 1.22 3.49
C THR A 178 -7.25 0.73 2.04
N GLY A 179 -7.64 -0.53 1.85
CA GLY A 179 -7.90 -1.12 0.53
C GLY A 179 -9.16 -0.59 -0.16
N ALA A 180 -9.23 -0.75 -1.48
CA ALA A 180 -10.42 -0.48 -2.27
C ALA A 180 -11.44 -1.62 -2.12
N PRO A 181 -12.76 -1.35 -2.13
CA PRO A 181 -13.77 -2.39 -2.25
C PRO A 181 -13.70 -3.10 -3.61
N TYR A 182 -14.16 -4.35 -3.67
CA TYR A 182 -14.27 -5.13 -4.90
C TYR A 182 -15.72 -5.56 -5.16
N ILE A 183 -16.03 -5.82 -6.42
CA ILE A 183 -17.36 -6.31 -6.83
C ILE A 183 -17.25 -7.76 -7.28
N ALA A 184 -18.07 -8.62 -6.68
CA ALA A 184 -18.30 -9.98 -7.13
C ALA A 184 -19.81 -10.22 -7.15
N ARG A 185 -20.36 -10.57 -8.32
CA ARG A 185 -21.81 -10.70 -8.52
C ARG A 185 -22.58 -9.41 -8.11
N ASP A 186 -23.55 -9.57 -7.23
CA ASP A 186 -24.39 -8.55 -6.60
C ASP A 186 -23.86 -8.10 -5.22
N LEU A 187 -22.58 -8.41 -4.93
CA LEU A 187 -21.93 -8.12 -3.65
C LEU A 187 -20.82 -7.08 -3.78
N VAL A 188 -20.62 -6.33 -2.70
CA VAL A 188 -19.45 -5.49 -2.43
C VAL A 188 -18.62 -6.18 -1.38
N ILE A 189 -17.34 -6.39 -1.68
CA ILE A 189 -16.40 -7.12 -0.86
C ILE A 189 -15.39 -6.14 -0.26
N ILE A 190 -15.15 -6.22 1.03
CA ILE A 190 -14.13 -5.42 1.71
C ILE A 190 -13.49 -6.22 2.86
N GLY A 191 -12.19 -6.04 3.04
CA GLY A 191 -11.44 -6.57 4.18
C GLY A 191 -11.07 -5.49 5.19
N ASN A 192 -9.95 -5.67 5.88
CA ASN A 192 -9.45 -4.74 6.90
C ASN A 192 -7.93 -4.86 7.04
N SER A 193 -7.36 -3.90 7.77
CA SER A 193 -5.96 -3.76 8.15
C SER A 193 -5.81 -3.85 9.68
N GLY A 194 -4.57 -4.00 10.18
CA GLY A 194 -4.27 -3.93 11.62
C GLY A 194 -3.48 -5.11 12.20
N ALA A 195 -2.78 -5.92 11.39
CA ALA A 195 -2.00 -7.06 11.88
C ALA A 195 -0.81 -6.63 12.76
N GLU A 196 -0.31 -5.40 12.58
CA GLU A 196 0.72 -4.80 13.45
C GLU A 196 0.18 -4.54 14.87
N PHE A 197 -1.15 -4.48 15.01
CA PHE A 197 -1.90 -4.26 16.24
C PHE A 197 -2.51 -5.60 16.69
N ASP A 198 -3.79 -5.61 17.06
CA ASP A 198 -4.51 -6.77 17.57
C ASP A 198 -5.71 -7.17 16.68
N ALA A 199 -5.62 -6.92 15.38
CA ALA A 199 -6.65 -7.30 14.42
C ALA A 199 -6.67 -8.82 14.16
N ARG A 200 -7.88 -9.39 14.06
CA ARG A 200 -8.11 -10.72 13.51
C ARG A 200 -8.64 -10.58 12.08
N GLY A 201 -7.90 -11.08 11.11
CA GLY A 201 -8.20 -10.88 9.70
C GLY A 201 -9.54 -11.50 9.28
N TYR A 202 -10.27 -10.76 8.44
CA TYR A 202 -11.46 -11.25 7.76
C TYR A 202 -11.73 -10.47 6.47
N VAL A 203 -12.56 -11.06 5.62
CA VAL A 203 -13.19 -10.42 4.46
C VAL A 203 -14.70 -10.58 4.55
N THR A 204 -15.44 -9.54 4.18
CA THR A 204 -16.91 -9.51 4.30
C THR A 204 -17.55 -9.12 2.98
N ALA A 205 -18.64 -9.78 2.64
CA ALA A 205 -19.50 -9.41 1.52
C ALA A 205 -20.78 -8.75 2.00
N TYR A 206 -21.15 -7.66 1.33
CA TYR A 206 -22.35 -6.89 1.57
C TYR A 206 -23.20 -6.82 0.30
N ASP A 207 -24.51 -6.86 0.46
CA ASP A 207 -25.44 -6.60 -0.63
C ASP A 207 -25.22 -5.18 -1.19
N GLN A 208 -25.07 -5.07 -2.51
CA GLN A 208 -24.80 -3.79 -3.17
C GLN A 208 -25.93 -2.76 -2.96
N ALA A 209 -27.18 -3.20 -2.90
CA ALA A 209 -28.33 -2.30 -2.84
C ALA A 209 -28.62 -1.84 -1.40
N THR A 210 -28.45 -2.71 -0.41
CA THR A 210 -28.89 -2.45 0.97
C THR A 210 -27.75 -2.27 1.96
N GLY A 211 -26.54 -2.74 1.65
CA GLY A 211 -25.44 -2.86 2.60
C GLY A 211 -25.61 -4.01 3.59
N GLU A 212 -26.59 -4.89 3.42
CA GLU A 212 -26.78 -6.04 4.31
C GLU A 212 -25.60 -7.01 4.22
N GLN A 213 -25.02 -7.39 5.36
CA GLN A 213 -23.95 -8.39 5.40
C GLN A 213 -24.48 -9.76 4.94
N ARG A 214 -23.91 -10.32 3.88
CA ARG A 214 -24.30 -11.62 3.33
C ARG A 214 -23.49 -12.76 3.91
N TRP A 215 -22.18 -12.57 4.02
CA TRP A 215 -21.28 -13.52 4.66
C TRP A 215 -20.01 -12.82 5.13
N ARG A 216 -19.29 -13.48 6.05
CA ARG A 216 -17.97 -13.09 6.52
C ARG A 216 -17.07 -14.31 6.61
N PHE A 217 -15.87 -14.20 6.08
CA PHE A 217 -14.83 -15.21 6.17
C PHE A 217 -13.67 -14.68 7.01
N PHE A 218 -13.52 -15.18 8.24
CA PHE A 218 -12.29 -15.00 9.02
C PHE A 218 -11.15 -15.82 8.42
N THR A 219 -9.97 -15.22 8.31
CA THR A 219 -8.79 -15.85 7.70
C THR A 219 -7.96 -16.65 8.70
N VAL A 220 -8.10 -16.39 10.00
CA VAL A 220 -7.41 -17.12 11.07
C VAL A 220 -8.40 -17.53 12.18
N PRO A 221 -8.15 -18.66 12.86
CA PRO A 221 -9.01 -19.12 13.95
C PRO A 221 -8.97 -18.18 15.16
N GLY A 222 -10.08 -18.11 15.88
CA GLY A 222 -10.16 -17.54 17.23
C GLY A 222 -9.81 -18.60 18.27
N ASP A 223 -10.00 -18.30 19.56
CA ASP A 223 -9.83 -19.30 20.63
C ASP A 223 -10.73 -20.52 20.34
N PRO A 224 -10.16 -21.72 20.10
CA PRO A 224 -10.94 -22.92 19.78
C PRO A 224 -12.00 -23.27 20.81
N LYS A 225 -11.88 -22.79 22.06
CA LYS A 225 -12.86 -23.00 23.13
C LYS A 225 -14.19 -22.26 22.89
N LEU A 226 -14.18 -21.23 22.04
CA LEU A 226 -15.37 -20.45 21.68
C LEU A 226 -16.12 -21.04 20.47
N GLY A 227 -15.58 -22.09 19.85
CA GLY A 227 -16.06 -22.64 18.60
C GLY A 227 -15.56 -21.85 17.38
N PHE A 228 -15.97 -22.30 16.20
CA PHE A 228 -15.52 -21.75 14.92
C PHE A 228 -16.68 -21.17 14.13
N GLU A 229 -16.47 -20.00 13.53
CA GLU A 229 -17.48 -19.33 12.71
C GLU A 229 -17.78 -20.09 11.41
N HIS A 230 -16.81 -20.87 10.92
CA HIS A 230 -16.94 -21.67 9.71
C HIS A 230 -15.97 -22.87 9.70
N PRO A 231 -16.31 -24.00 9.02
CA PRO A 231 -15.54 -25.25 9.06
C PRO A 231 -14.05 -25.17 8.65
N GLU A 232 -13.67 -24.20 7.83
CA GLU A 232 -12.29 -23.98 7.41
C GLU A 232 -11.43 -23.61 8.61
N LEU A 233 -11.99 -22.89 9.60
CA LEU A 233 -11.25 -22.54 10.81
C LEU A 233 -10.94 -23.73 11.70
N GLU A 234 -11.77 -24.79 11.68
CA GLU A 234 -11.46 -26.02 12.41
C GLU A 234 -10.20 -26.69 11.83
N LYS A 235 -10.10 -26.75 10.50
CA LYS A 235 -8.89 -27.23 9.81
C LYS A 235 -7.72 -26.29 10.02
N ALA A 236 -7.96 -24.99 9.98
CA ALA A 236 -6.94 -23.99 10.20
C ALA A 236 -6.36 -24.12 11.62
N ALA A 237 -7.20 -24.22 12.65
CA ALA A 237 -6.82 -24.33 14.06
C ALA A 237 -5.90 -25.53 14.35
N ALA A 238 -6.01 -26.63 13.60
CA ALA A 238 -5.10 -27.76 13.70
C ALA A 238 -3.64 -27.42 13.29
N THR A 239 -3.43 -26.29 12.61
CA THR A 239 -2.10 -25.77 12.23
C THR A 239 -1.58 -24.69 13.19
N TRP A 240 -2.29 -24.45 14.30
CA TRP A 240 -1.87 -23.54 15.37
C TRP A 240 -1.65 -24.32 16.66
N ASP A 241 -0.78 -23.78 17.51
CA ASP A 241 -0.63 -24.26 18.88
C ASP A 241 -1.92 -23.93 19.67
N PRO A 242 -2.52 -24.87 20.41
CA PRO A 242 -3.59 -24.57 21.37
C PRO A 242 -3.27 -23.45 22.38
N GLN A 243 -1.99 -23.19 22.65
CA GLN A 243 -1.48 -22.12 23.51
C GLN A 243 -1.18 -20.81 22.76
N SER A 244 -1.62 -20.69 21.50
CA SER A 244 -1.47 -19.44 20.74
C SER A 244 -2.06 -18.23 21.47
N LEU A 245 -1.54 -17.05 21.11
CA LEU A 245 -1.98 -15.78 21.68
C LEU A 245 -3.31 -15.30 21.08
N TRP A 246 -4.37 -16.10 21.21
CA TRP A 246 -5.70 -15.86 20.62
C TRP A 246 -6.24 -14.45 20.88
N GLN A 247 -5.90 -13.86 22.04
CA GLN A 247 -6.30 -12.51 22.42
C GLN A 247 -5.78 -11.42 21.47
N VAL A 248 -4.62 -11.63 20.83
CA VAL A 248 -3.99 -10.69 19.88
C VAL A 248 -4.71 -10.70 18.52
N GLY A 249 -5.61 -11.66 18.27
CA GLY A 249 -6.32 -11.75 16.99
C GLY A 249 -5.52 -12.43 15.87
N LEU A 250 -4.22 -12.61 16.04
CA LEU A 250 -3.36 -13.48 15.23
C LEU A 250 -3.03 -13.01 13.80
N GLY A 251 -3.57 -11.88 13.34
CA GLY A 251 -3.24 -11.26 12.05
C GLY A 251 -4.08 -11.81 10.90
N GLY A 252 -3.48 -11.99 9.72
CA GLY A 252 -4.14 -12.50 8.52
C GLY A 252 -5.08 -11.50 7.84
N THR A 253 -4.88 -10.21 8.08
CA THR A 253 -5.73 -9.12 7.58
C THR A 253 -5.78 -9.07 6.05
N VAL A 254 -6.92 -8.66 5.49
CA VAL A 254 -7.17 -8.64 4.04
C VAL A 254 -7.22 -7.18 3.59
N TRP A 255 -6.06 -6.54 3.51
CA TRP A 255 -5.98 -5.07 3.47
C TRP A 255 -5.82 -4.46 2.07
N ASP A 256 -5.60 -5.25 1.03
CA ASP A 256 -5.43 -4.75 -0.35
C ASP A 256 -6.05 -5.64 -1.42
N ALA A 257 -5.27 -6.50 -2.07
CA ALA A 257 -5.68 -7.08 -3.35
C ALA A 257 -6.73 -8.18 -3.25
N MET A 258 -7.69 -8.09 -4.16
CA MET A 258 -8.61 -9.16 -4.53
C MET A 258 -8.69 -9.25 -6.06
N ALA A 259 -9.25 -10.34 -6.58
CA ALA A 259 -9.62 -10.47 -7.98
C ALA A 259 -10.88 -11.33 -8.09
N TYR A 260 -11.66 -11.20 -9.17
CA TYR A 260 -12.87 -12.00 -9.37
C TYR A 260 -12.92 -12.52 -10.80
N ASP A 261 -13.04 -13.84 -10.95
CA ASP A 261 -13.26 -14.49 -12.23
C ASP A 261 -14.74 -14.88 -12.34
N PRO A 262 -15.53 -14.20 -13.20
CA PRO A 262 -16.95 -14.51 -13.37
C PRO A 262 -17.23 -15.79 -14.16
N GLU A 263 -16.27 -16.31 -14.94
CA GLU A 263 -16.45 -17.59 -15.65
C GLU A 263 -16.36 -18.76 -14.68
N LEU A 264 -15.41 -18.69 -13.75
CA LEU A 264 -15.23 -19.68 -12.69
C LEU A 264 -16.11 -19.42 -11.47
N ASP A 265 -16.65 -18.21 -11.35
CA ASP A 265 -17.35 -17.70 -10.19
C ASP A 265 -16.52 -17.82 -8.90
N LEU A 266 -15.26 -17.38 -8.97
CA LEU A 266 -14.32 -17.43 -7.86
C LEU A 266 -13.82 -16.04 -7.50
N LEU A 267 -13.95 -15.69 -6.22
CA LEU A 267 -13.34 -14.52 -5.60
C LEU A 267 -11.98 -14.92 -5.02
N TYR A 268 -10.91 -14.32 -5.53
CA TYR A 268 -9.56 -14.50 -5.01
C TYR A 268 -9.22 -13.42 -4.00
N VAL A 269 -8.66 -13.81 -2.86
CA VAL A 269 -8.35 -12.93 -1.73
C VAL A 269 -6.93 -13.20 -1.24
N GLY A 270 -6.12 -12.15 -1.12
CA GLY A 270 -4.81 -12.21 -0.47
C GLY A 270 -4.88 -11.95 1.02
N THR A 271 -4.21 -12.76 1.85
CA THR A 271 -4.19 -12.61 3.32
C THR A 271 -2.86 -12.10 3.84
N GLY A 272 -2.93 -11.37 4.94
CA GLY A 272 -1.80 -10.69 5.55
C GLY A 272 -0.89 -11.55 6.41
N ASN A 273 0.07 -10.85 7.01
CA ASN A 273 1.07 -11.33 7.94
C ASN A 273 0.47 -11.73 9.29
N ALA A 274 1.30 -12.39 10.10
CA ALA A 274 0.97 -12.81 11.45
C ALA A 274 0.92 -11.65 12.47
N ALA A 275 0.23 -11.87 13.59
CA ALA A 275 0.30 -11.02 14.79
C ALA A 275 0.42 -11.87 16.08
N PRO A 276 1.41 -11.69 16.96
CA PRO A 276 2.67 -11.01 16.71
C PRO A 276 3.49 -11.73 15.63
N TYR A 277 4.55 -11.08 15.14
CA TYR A 277 5.40 -11.64 14.08
C TYR A 277 6.14 -12.93 14.51
N PRO A 278 6.78 -13.01 15.69
CA PRO A 278 7.56 -14.20 16.06
C PRO A 278 6.68 -15.43 16.30
N ARG A 279 6.84 -16.48 15.50
CA ARG A 279 6.11 -17.75 15.67
C ARG A 279 6.35 -18.38 17.03
N LYS A 280 7.57 -18.35 17.57
CA LYS A 280 7.86 -18.90 18.92
C LYS A 280 7.02 -18.23 20.03
N LEU A 281 6.54 -17.02 19.80
CA LEU A 281 5.63 -16.31 20.71
C LEU A 281 4.16 -16.56 20.33
N ARG A 282 3.82 -16.41 19.05
CA ARG A 282 2.45 -16.50 18.53
C ARG A 282 1.87 -17.91 18.60
N SER A 283 2.67 -18.92 18.25
CA SER A 283 2.30 -20.33 18.11
C SER A 283 3.50 -21.20 18.52
N PRO A 284 3.78 -21.35 19.84
CA PRO A 284 5.04 -21.90 20.34
C PRO A 284 5.43 -23.29 19.82
N ALA A 285 4.47 -24.19 19.64
CA ALA A 285 4.66 -25.52 19.06
C ALA A 285 4.86 -25.51 17.53
N GLY A 286 4.84 -24.34 16.89
CA GLY A 286 4.97 -24.17 15.45
C GLY A 286 3.63 -24.29 14.72
N GLY A 287 3.66 -24.98 13.58
CA GLY A 287 2.52 -25.13 12.66
C GLY A 287 2.49 -24.10 11.55
N ASP A 288 1.80 -24.43 10.45
CA ASP A 288 1.69 -23.58 9.25
C ASP A 288 0.93 -22.25 9.51
N ASN A 289 0.15 -22.18 10.61
CA ASN A 289 -0.66 -21.03 11.00
C ASN A 289 -1.61 -20.54 9.89
N LEU A 290 -2.45 -21.44 9.39
CA LEU A 290 -3.42 -21.11 8.33
C LEU A 290 -4.48 -20.09 8.81
N TYR A 291 -4.94 -19.18 7.96
CA TYR A 291 -4.55 -18.92 6.58
C TYR A 291 -3.72 -17.63 6.46
N LEU A 292 -2.69 -17.47 7.28
CA LEU A 292 -1.72 -16.37 7.12
C LEU A 292 -1.01 -16.45 5.76
N ALA A 293 -0.64 -15.30 5.20
CA ALA A 293 0.17 -15.16 3.98
C ALA A 293 -0.25 -16.14 2.88
N SER A 294 -1.54 -16.10 2.52
CA SER A 294 -2.19 -17.05 1.62
C SER A 294 -3.00 -16.36 0.54
N ILE A 295 -3.16 -17.05 -0.58
CA ILE A 295 -4.15 -16.76 -1.61
C ILE A 295 -5.33 -17.71 -1.38
N LEU A 296 -6.52 -17.17 -1.19
CA LEU A 296 -7.75 -17.92 -1.02
C LEU A 296 -8.61 -17.77 -2.27
N ALA A 297 -9.24 -18.84 -2.73
CA ALA A 297 -10.38 -18.77 -3.63
C ALA A 297 -11.65 -19.10 -2.86
N LEU A 298 -12.58 -18.14 -2.85
CA LEU A 298 -13.86 -18.23 -2.16
C LEU A 298 -14.99 -18.28 -3.19
N ASP A 299 -16.02 -19.06 -2.90
CA ASP A 299 -17.31 -18.96 -3.59
C ASP A 299 -17.98 -17.65 -3.15
N PRO A 300 -18.24 -16.70 -4.06
CA PRO A 300 -18.79 -15.41 -3.69
C PRO A 300 -20.22 -15.50 -3.16
N ARG A 301 -20.96 -16.59 -3.39
CA ARG A 301 -22.38 -16.70 -2.96
C ARG A 301 -22.51 -16.83 -1.44
N ASP A 302 -21.59 -17.54 -0.81
CA ASP A 302 -21.66 -17.91 0.60
C ASP A 302 -20.33 -17.76 1.36
N GLY A 303 -19.25 -17.36 0.67
CA GLY A 303 -17.94 -17.12 1.25
C GLY A 303 -17.17 -18.40 1.59
N ARG A 304 -17.63 -19.58 1.14
CA ARG A 304 -16.98 -20.87 1.41
C ARG A 304 -15.70 -21.01 0.60
N MET A 305 -14.66 -21.58 1.21
CA MET A 305 -13.37 -21.73 0.53
C MET A 305 -13.42 -22.89 -0.46
N VAL A 306 -12.97 -22.63 -1.69
CA VAL A 306 -12.78 -23.64 -2.75
C VAL A 306 -11.38 -24.22 -2.68
N TRP A 307 -10.36 -23.35 -2.65
CA TRP A 307 -8.96 -23.74 -2.49
C TRP A 307 -8.16 -22.62 -1.79
N TYR A 308 -6.98 -22.95 -1.29
CA TYR A 308 -6.00 -21.96 -0.86
C TYR A 308 -4.59 -22.38 -1.29
N TYR A 309 -3.70 -21.39 -1.40
CA TYR A 309 -2.26 -21.58 -1.55
C TYR A 309 -1.54 -20.66 -0.57
N GLN A 310 -0.74 -21.23 0.34
CA GLN A 310 -0.01 -20.44 1.35
C GLN A 310 1.40 -20.11 0.85
N THR A 311 1.66 -18.82 0.58
CA THR A 311 2.94 -18.36 0.04
C THR A 311 4.04 -18.37 1.10
N THR A 312 3.68 -18.11 2.35
CA THR A 312 4.64 -18.07 3.48
C THR A 312 4.07 -18.83 4.67
N PRO A 313 4.21 -20.17 4.71
CA PRO A 313 3.82 -20.95 5.88
C PRO A 313 4.49 -20.41 7.15
N ALA A 314 3.69 -20.27 8.20
CA ALA A 314 4.16 -19.91 9.53
C ALA A 314 4.91 -18.57 9.60
N ASP A 315 4.49 -17.56 8.81
CA ASP A 315 5.09 -16.22 8.68
C ASP A 315 5.71 -15.67 9.98
N ASN A 316 6.94 -15.14 9.85
CA ASN A 316 7.70 -14.51 10.93
C ASN A 316 8.18 -13.10 10.60
N TRP A 317 7.94 -12.60 9.38
CA TRP A 317 8.75 -11.51 8.81
C TRP A 317 7.91 -10.37 8.25
N ASP A 318 6.63 -10.30 8.63
CA ASP A 318 5.67 -9.41 7.99
C ASP A 318 5.59 -9.68 6.47
N PHE A 319 5.52 -10.96 6.08
CA PHE A 319 5.38 -11.35 4.68
C PHE A 319 3.93 -11.59 4.32
N THR A 320 3.23 -10.51 3.95
CA THR A 320 1.87 -10.55 3.42
C THR A 320 1.80 -11.21 2.04
N ALA A 321 0.62 -11.75 1.71
CA ALA A 321 0.23 -12.18 0.37
C ALA A 321 -0.96 -11.35 -0.15
N THR A 322 -1.00 -10.07 0.25
CA THR A 322 -2.06 -9.10 -0.06
C THR A 322 -1.77 -8.29 -1.32
N GLN A 323 -0.65 -8.54 -1.97
CA GLN A 323 -0.18 -7.85 -3.18
C GLN A 323 -1.11 -8.13 -4.37
N LYS A 324 -1.16 -7.18 -5.31
CA LYS A 324 -2.01 -7.26 -6.50
C LYS A 324 -1.86 -8.61 -7.21
N MET A 325 -2.99 -9.22 -7.51
CA MET A 325 -3.09 -10.47 -8.26
C MET A 325 -3.52 -10.15 -9.68
N ILE A 326 -2.85 -10.75 -10.67
CA ILE A 326 -3.22 -10.65 -12.08
C ILE A 326 -3.72 -12.01 -12.55
N LEU A 327 -4.91 -12.04 -13.14
CA LEU A 327 -5.42 -13.23 -13.82
C LEU A 327 -5.02 -13.19 -15.29
N ALA A 328 -4.58 -14.31 -15.85
CA ALA A 328 -4.21 -14.36 -17.27
C ALA A 328 -4.41 -15.77 -17.82
N ASP A 329 -4.52 -15.87 -19.14
CA ASP A 329 -4.45 -17.14 -19.83
C ASP A 329 -3.08 -17.21 -20.54
N LEU A 330 -2.25 -18.16 -20.12
CA LEU A 330 -0.86 -18.29 -20.58
C LEU A 330 -0.63 -19.65 -21.21
N GLU A 331 0.13 -19.69 -22.31
CA GLU A 331 0.64 -20.95 -22.85
C GLU A 331 1.86 -21.41 -22.04
N ILE A 332 1.69 -22.51 -21.29
CA ILE A 332 2.71 -23.11 -20.43
C ILE A 332 2.81 -24.59 -20.78
N ASP A 333 4.02 -25.06 -21.11
CA ASP A 333 4.28 -26.43 -21.55
C ASP A 333 3.36 -26.89 -22.71
N GLY A 334 3.10 -25.97 -23.66
CA GLY A 334 2.25 -26.22 -24.84
C GLY A 334 0.74 -26.34 -24.53
N LYS A 335 0.31 -25.90 -23.35
CA LYS A 335 -1.10 -25.89 -22.93
C LYS A 335 -1.51 -24.48 -22.50
N LEU A 336 -2.69 -24.05 -22.94
CA LEU A 336 -3.31 -22.84 -22.40
C LEU A 336 -3.75 -23.10 -20.96
N ARG A 337 -3.20 -22.35 -20.01
CA ARG A 337 -3.49 -22.43 -18.58
C ARG A 337 -4.17 -21.15 -18.13
N GLN A 338 -5.26 -21.31 -17.39
CA GLN A 338 -5.94 -20.24 -16.69
C GLN A 338 -5.19 -19.97 -15.37
N VAL A 339 -4.39 -18.91 -15.32
CA VAL A 339 -3.49 -18.64 -14.21
C VAL A 339 -3.87 -17.44 -13.36
N LEU A 340 -3.38 -17.44 -12.12
CA LEU A 340 -3.26 -16.31 -11.21
C LEU A 340 -1.77 -16.07 -10.95
N MET A 341 -1.34 -14.82 -11.08
CA MET A 341 0.05 -14.40 -10.86
C MET A 341 0.12 -13.45 -9.67
N GLN A 342 1.12 -13.63 -8.81
CA GLN A 342 1.38 -12.71 -7.68
C GLN A 342 2.87 -12.61 -7.35
N ALA A 343 3.32 -11.39 -7.07
CA ALA A 343 4.62 -11.09 -6.47
C ALA A 343 4.41 -10.57 -5.02
N PRO A 344 4.21 -11.45 -4.02
CA PRO A 344 4.06 -11.04 -2.62
C PRO A 344 5.37 -10.56 -1.99
N LYS A 345 5.31 -10.06 -0.74
CA LYS A 345 6.48 -9.53 -0.02
C LYS A 345 7.65 -10.51 0.07
N ASN A 346 7.38 -11.81 0.11
CA ASN A 346 8.38 -12.83 0.40
C ASN A 346 9.45 -13.04 -0.69
N GLY A 347 9.29 -12.40 -1.85
CA GLY A 347 10.31 -12.34 -2.89
C GLY A 347 10.25 -13.42 -3.97
N PHE A 348 9.26 -14.33 -3.92
CA PHE A 348 8.99 -15.30 -4.99
C PHE A 348 7.83 -14.84 -5.87
N PHE A 349 7.92 -15.10 -7.18
CA PHE A 349 6.85 -14.80 -8.15
C PHE A 349 6.04 -16.06 -8.40
N TYR A 350 4.79 -16.09 -7.97
CA TYR A 350 3.94 -17.28 -8.07
C TYR A 350 3.10 -17.26 -9.34
N VAL A 351 3.02 -18.40 -10.01
CA VAL A 351 2.01 -18.70 -11.04
C VAL A 351 1.22 -19.91 -10.57
N LEU A 352 -0.07 -19.73 -10.34
CA LEU A 352 -0.99 -20.77 -9.88
C LEU A 352 -2.05 -21.03 -10.94
N ASP A 353 -2.53 -22.26 -11.05
CA ASP A 353 -3.77 -22.54 -11.77
C ASP A 353 -4.95 -21.95 -10.98
N ARG A 354 -5.62 -20.92 -11.52
CA ARG A 354 -6.62 -20.17 -10.75
C ARG A 354 -7.89 -20.98 -10.46
N ARG A 355 -8.12 -22.10 -11.16
CA ARG A 355 -9.27 -22.97 -10.93
C ARG A 355 -9.08 -23.86 -9.71
N THR A 356 -7.84 -24.26 -9.45
CA THR A 356 -7.52 -25.35 -8.50
C THR A 356 -6.57 -24.95 -7.38
N GLY A 357 -5.85 -23.84 -7.51
CA GLY A 357 -4.78 -23.45 -6.59
C GLY A 357 -3.47 -24.23 -6.79
N GLU A 358 -3.38 -25.07 -7.82
CA GLU A 358 -2.17 -25.84 -8.14
C GLU A 358 -1.00 -24.88 -8.43
N LEU A 359 0.14 -25.11 -7.76
CA LEU A 359 1.38 -24.42 -8.06
C LEU A 359 1.92 -24.85 -9.44
N ILE A 360 2.04 -23.91 -10.36
CA ILE A 360 2.70 -24.13 -11.66
C ILE A 360 4.19 -23.79 -11.54
N SER A 361 4.51 -22.62 -10.99
CA SER A 361 5.90 -22.19 -10.77
C SER A 361 6.01 -21.11 -9.68
N ALA A 362 7.18 -21.06 -9.04
CA ALA A 362 7.55 -20.03 -8.08
C ALA A 362 9.08 -19.88 -8.04
N GLU A 363 9.59 -18.77 -8.56
CA GLU A 363 11.03 -18.44 -8.56
C GLU A 363 11.27 -17.07 -7.92
N PRO A 364 12.44 -16.83 -7.31
CA PRO A 364 12.76 -15.54 -6.71
C PRO A 364 12.84 -14.45 -7.78
N TYR A 365 12.10 -13.35 -7.61
CA TYR A 365 12.20 -12.15 -8.45
C TYR A 365 13.08 -11.04 -7.83
N VAL A 366 13.53 -11.27 -6.59
CA VAL A 366 14.44 -10.43 -5.80
C VAL A 366 15.43 -11.30 -5.01
N GLN A 367 16.39 -10.66 -4.35
CA GLN A 367 17.22 -11.32 -3.36
C GLN A 367 16.35 -11.91 -2.23
N VAL A 368 16.58 -13.19 -1.94
CA VAL A 368 15.86 -13.96 -0.92
C VAL A 368 16.88 -14.80 -0.15
N ASN A 369 16.76 -14.83 1.18
CA ASN A 369 17.58 -15.72 2.00
C ASN A 369 16.79 -16.53 3.05
N TRP A 370 15.52 -16.19 3.33
CA TRP A 370 14.70 -16.91 4.31
C TRP A 370 14.35 -18.34 3.85
N ALA A 371 14.23 -18.54 2.53
CA ALA A 371 14.03 -19.83 1.89
C ALA A 371 14.98 -19.98 0.69
N SER A 372 15.32 -21.23 0.38
CA SER A 372 16.23 -21.55 -0.74
C SER A 372 15.51 -21.67 -2.08
N HIS A 373 14.28 -22.19 -2.07
CA HIS A 373 13.40 -22.38 -3.23
C HIS A 373 11.99 -22.76 -2.72
N VAL A 374 11.02 -22.85 -3.62
CA VAL A 374 9.73 -23.51 -3.38
C VAL A 374 9.80 -24.94 -3.94
N ASP A 375 9.63 -25.95 -3.09
CA ASP A 375 9.60 -27.36 -3.51
C ASP A 375 8.29 -27.60 -4.28
N LYS A 376 8.38 -27.78 -5.60
CA LYS A 376 7.22 -28.00 -6.48
C LYS A 376 6.39 -29.23 -6.12
N ARG A 377 6.96 -30.25 -5.47
CA ARG A 377 6.23 -31.45 -5.05
C ARG A 377 5.34 -31.17 -3.85
N THR A 378 5.78 -30.31 -2.93
CA THR A 378 5.02 -29.97 -1.72
C THR A 378 4.24 -28.67 -1.85
N GLY A 379 4.63 -27.81 -2.79
CA GLY A 379 4.15 -26.44 -2.91
C GLY A 379 4.65 -25.51 -1.81
N LYS A 380 5.64 -25.94 -0.99
CA LYS A 380 6.11 -25.19 0.18
C LYS A 380 7.52 -24.63 -0.02
N PRO A 381 7.80 -23.41 0.48
CA PRO A 381 9.15 -22.89 0.62
C PRO A 381 10.02 -23.82 1.49
N VAL A 382 11.28 -24.02 1.09
CA VAL A 382 12.29 -24.74 1.88
C VAL A 382 13.12 -23.71 2.64
N GLU A 383 12.76 -23.48 3.91
CA GLU A 383 13.42 -22.54 4.81
C GLU A 383 14.92 -22.89 4.99
N THR A 384 15.75 -21.85 5.06
CA THR A 384 17.21 -21.98 5.25
C THR A 384 17.65 -21.92 6.71
N GLY A 385 16.72 -21.55 7.61
CA GLY A 385 17.00 -21.16 9.00
C GLY A 385 17.50 -19.72 9.17
N GLN A 386 17.79 -19.00 8.08
CA GLN A 386 18.26 -17.60 8.15
C GLN A 386 17.21 -16.65 8.71
N GLY A 387 15.93 -17.02 8.63
CA GLY A 387 14.81 -16.28 9.21
C GLY A 387 14.54 -16.54 10.69
N GLU A 388 15.28 -17.44 11.36
CA GLU A 388 15.07 -17.77 12.78
C GLU A 388 15.87 -16.84 13.72
N TYR A 389 15.29 -15.67 14.01
CA TYR A 389 15.92 -14.60 14.81
C TYR A 389 15.63 -14.66 16.32
N PHE A 390 15.18 -15.81 16.82
CA PHE A 390 14.66 -15.93 18.18
C PHE A 390 15.74 -15.88 19.26
N ASP A 391 16.93 -16.39 18.95
CA ASP A 391 18.02 -16.55 19.92
C ASP A 391 19.18 -15.57 19.64
N GLU A 392 19.33 -15.13 18.40
CA GLU A 392 20.32 -14.13 17.98
C GLU A 392 19.81 -13.28 16.81
N PRO A 393 20.32 -12.05 16.61
CA PRO A 393 19.95 -11.23 15.46
C PRO A 393 20.25 -11.90 14.12
N LYS A 394 19.32 -11.79 13.17
CA LYS A 394 19.49 -12.32 11.80
C LYS A 394 19.21 -11.27 10.75
N LEU A 395 20.04 -11.25 9.71
CA LEU A 395 19.80 -10.46 8.51
C LEU A 395 18.88 -11.24 7.55
N VAL A 396 17.70 -10.71 7.26
CA VAL A 396 16.67 -11.39 6.45
C VAL A 396 16.36 -10.57 5.20
N PHE A 397 16.27 -11.25 4.07
CA PHE A 397 15.80 -10.77 2.78
C PHE A 397 14.57 -11.58 2.34
N PRO A 398 13.49 -10.91 1.88
CA PRO A 398 13.29 -9.46 1.90
C PRO A 398 13.07 -8.89 3.31
N SER A 399 13.05 -7.56 3.44
CA SER A 399 12.64 -6.85 4.67
C SER A 399 11.10 -6.81 4.83
N PRO A 400 10.53 -6.25 5.93
CA PRO A 400 9.10 -5.96 6.04
C PRO A 400 8.50 -5.12 4.90
N ALA A 401 9.32 -4.32 4.21
CA ALA A 401 8.89 -3.61 2.99
C ALA A 401 8.52 -4.58 1.86
N GLY A 402 9.03 -5.82 1.91
CA GLY A 402 8.88 -6.88 0.92
C GLY A 402 9.84 -6.73 -0.25
N GLY A 403 9.80 -7.72 -1.15
CA GLY A 403 10.32 -7.57 -2.52
C GLY A 403 9.41 -6.72 -3.42
N HIS A 404 8.14 -6.64 -3.05
CA HIS A 404 7.07 -5.90 -3.71
C HIS A 404 5.95 -5.68 -2.68
N ASN A 405 5.36 -4.48 -2.66
CA ASN A 405 4.32 -4.09 -1.70
C ASN A 405 3.00 -3.82 -2.43
N TRP A 406 2.16 -2.92 -1.92
CA TRP A 406 0.81 -2.66 -2.44
C TRP A 406 0.76 -2.03 -3.85
N GLN A 407 1.86 -1.42 -4.29
CA GLN A 407 1.92 -0.69 -5.57
C GLN A 407 1.55 -1.65 -6.71
N PRO A 408 0.61 -1.29 -7.59
CA PRO A 408 0.24 -2.18 -8.70
C PRO A 408 1.40 -2.59 -9.59
N MET A 409 1.50 -3.89 -9.87
CA MET A 409 2.21 -4.44 -11.03
C MET A 409 1.29 -4.46 -12.26
N ALA A 410 1.85 -4.55 -13.47
CA ALA A 410 1.06 -4.57 -14.71
C ALA A 410 1.49 -5.70 -15.65
N PHE A 411 0.55 -6.33 -16.34
CA PHE A 411 0.83 -7.40 -17.31
C PHE A 411 0.51 -6.96 -18.73
N ASN A 412 1.47 -7.08 -19.66
CA ASN A 412 1.22 -6.77 -21.07
C ASN A 412 1.13 -8.06 -21.90
N PRO A 413 -0.04 -8.40 -22.47
CA PRO A 413 -0.21 -9.61 -23.26
C PRO A 413 0.57 -9.61 -24.58
N GLN A 414 0.97 -8.45 -25.11
CA GLN A 414 1.76 -8.36 -26.34
C GLN A 414 3.23 -8.73 -26.11
N THR A 415 3.79 -8.39 -24.95
CA THR A 415 5.17 -8.73 -24.58
C THR A 415 5.24 -10.05 -23.81
N GLY A 416 4.13 -10.45 -23.17
CA GLY A 416 4.09 -11.58 -22.24
C GLY A 416 4.85 -11.29 -20.95
N LEU A 417 5.07 -10.02 -20.59
CA LEU A 417 5.84 -9.60 -19.42
C LEU A 417 4.95 -8.98 -18.35
N VAL A 418 5.34 -9.21 -17.09
CA VAL A 418 4.79 -8.55 -15.91
C VAL A 418 5.81 -7.51 -15.43
N TYR A 419 5.41 -6.26 -15.30
CA TYR A 419 6.23 -5.16 -14.80
C TYR A 419 5.98 -4.97 -13.32
N ILE A 420 7.02 -5.08 -12.50
CA ILE A 420 6.94 -5.12 -11.03
C ILE A 420 7.73 -3.93 -10.45
N PRO A 421 7.14 -3.11 -9.56
CA PRO A 421 7.88 -2.15 -8.75
C PRO A 421 8.60 -2.88 -7.60
N VAL A 422 9.86 -3.20 -7.83
CA VAL A 422 10.66 -4.06 -6.98
C VAL A 422 11.44 -3.29 -5.92
N ILE A 423 11.48 -3.85 -4.72
CA ILE A 423 12.24 -3.38 -3.57
C ILE A 423 13.31 -4.42 -3.24
N GLU A 424 14.59 -4.03 -3.27
CA GLU A 424 15.68 -4.84 -2.73
C GLU A 424 16.16 -4.22 -1.43
N ALA A 425 15.68 -4.78 -0.31
CA ALA A 425 16.05 -4.35 1.02
C ALA A 425 16.06 -5.56 1.97
N SER A 426 17.05 -5.59 2.85
CA SER A 426 17.08 -6.50 4.00
C SER A 426 16.77 -5.77 5.29
N SER A 427 16.55 -6.55 6.35
CA SER A 427 16.42 -6.04 7.70
C SER A 427 17.08 -7.01 8.69
N ILE A 428 17.66 -6.47 9.74
CA ILE A 428 18.19 -7.21 10.87
C ILE A 428 17.06 -7.39 11.88
N TRP A 429 16.62 -8.63 12.07
CA TRP A 429 15.56 -8.99 12.99
C TRP A 429 16.13 -9.39 14.35
N VAL A 430 15.46 -8.95 15.41
CA VAL A 430 15.84 -9.20 16.80
C VAL A 430 14.60 -9.51 17.63
N MET A 431 14.67 -10.58 18.42
CA MET A 431 13.67 -10.88 19.45
C MET A 431 13.89 -10.00 20.69
N PRO A 432 12.86 -9.29 21.21
CA PRO A 432 12.98 -8.59 22.48
C PRO A 432 13.31 -9.52 23.64
N LYS A 433 14.02 -9.02 24.64
CA LYS A 433 14.41 -9.78 25.84
C LYS A 433 13.34 -9.84 26.93
N GLY A 434 12.36 -8.92 26.90
CA GLY A 434 11.28 -8.85 27.88
C GLY A 434 10.12 -9.81 27.58
N PRO A 435 9.25 -10.11 28.56
CA PRO A 435 8.04 -10.87 28.30
C PRO A 435 7.12 -10.11 27.35
N PHE A 436 6.30 -10.84 26.60
CA PHE A 436 5.26 -10.22 25.79
C PHE A 436 4.16 -9.63 26.67
N GLU A 437 3.81 -8.38 26.40
CA GLU A 437 2.70 -7.66 27.01
C GLU A 437 1.70 -7.26 25.94
N TYR A 438 0.52 -7.86 25.99
CA TYR A 438 -0.58 -7.53 25.10
C TYR A 438 -1.10 -6.11 25.35
N GLN A 439 -1.21 -5.31 24.29
CA GLN A 439 -1.80 -3.98 24.32
C GLN A 439 -3.03 -3.92 23.42
N LYS A 440 -4.23 -3.93 24.01
CA LYS A 440 -5.48 -3.85 23.25
C LYS A 440 -5.54 -2.55 22.43
N GLY A 441 -5.87 -2.64 21.14
CA GLY A 441 -5.99 -1.50 20.25
C GLY A 441 -4.68 -0.77 19.92
N ALA A 442 -3.52 -1.34 20.31
CA ALA A 442 -2.19 -0.77 20.13
C ALA A 442 -1.21 -1.81 19.52
N LEU A 443 0.05 -1.41 19.31
CA LEU A 443 1.03 -2.23 18.61
C LEU A 443 1.36 -3.53 19.36
N ASN A 444 1.24 -4.66 18.66
CA ASN A 444 1.57 -6.00 19.15
C ASN A 444 2.46 -6.80 18.18
N SER A 445 3.15 -6.17 17.23
CA SER A 445 4.08 -6.87 16.30
C SER A 445 5.25 -7.55 17.03
N THR A 446 5.69 -6.98 18.15
CA THR A 446 6.76 -7.41 19.08
C THR A 446 8.18 -7.54 18.53
N SER A 447 8.38 -7.75 17.23
CA SER A 447 9.74 -7.84 16.68
C SER A 447 10.38 -6.49 16.53
N ILE A 448 11.69 -6.44 16.76
CA ILE A 448 12.52 -5.29 16.39
C ILE A 448 13.16 -5.65 15.05
N TYR A 449 13.00 -4.79 14.05
CA TYR A 449 13.73 -4.90 12.79
C TYR A 449 14.45 -3.59 12.50
N ILE A 450 15.66 -3.71 11.95
CA ILE A 450 16.57 -2.57 11.71
C ILE A 450 17.06 -2.67 10.27
N PHE A 451 16.92 -1.60 9.48
CA PHE A 451 17.47 -1.57 8.14
C PHE A 451 19.00 -1.40 8.19
N PRO A 452 19.79 -2.12 7.38
CA PRO A 452 21.26 -2.08 7.41
C PRO A 452 21.82 -0.84 6.69
N MET A 453 21.32 0.34 7.05
CA MET A 453 21.72 1.65 6.53
C MET A 453 22.27 2.53 7.66
N ARG A 454 22.89 3.66 7.33
CA ARG A 454 23.29 4.66 8.35
C ARG A 454 22.07 5.44 8.85
N GLY A 455 22.23 6.16 9.95
CA GLY A 455 21.20 7.04 10.52
C GLY A 455 20.42 6.43 11.69
N GLU A 456 19.58 7.27 12.29
CA GLU A 456 18.82 7.00 13.53
C GLU A 456 17.85 5.81 13.41
N TRP A 457 17.46 5.46 12.18
CA TRP A 457 16.55 4.35 11.83
C TRP A 457 17.27 3.10 11.33
N GLY A 458 18.59 3.18 11.20
CA GLY A 458 19.45 2.09 10.81
C GLY A 458 20.44 1.75 11.91
N LEU A 459 21.69 1.57 11.52
CA LEU A 459 22.77 1.06 12.37
C LEU A 459 23.26 2.06 13.44
N ASP A 460 22.94 3.34 13.30
CA ASP A 460 23.29 4.37 14.29
C ASP A 460 22.16 4.59 15.33
N GLY A 461 21.02 3.90 15.16
CA GLY A 461 19.83 3.99 16.00
C GLY A 461 19.94 3.30 17.37
N ALA A 462 19.06 3.67 18.29
CA ALA A 462 19.03 3.09 19.64
C ALA A 462 18.82 1.55 19.63
N ALA A 463 17.99 1.06 18.71
CA ALA A 463 17.71 -0.36 18.54
C ALA A 463 18.94 -1.16 18.05
N ALA A 464 19.91 -0.50 17.39
CA ALA A 464 21.10 -1.13 16.84
C ALA A 464 22.29 -1.23 17.80
N ARG A 465 22.26 -0.54 18.96
CA ARG A 465 23.41 -0.41 19.89
C ARG A 465 24.06 -1.73 20.31
N ASN A 466 23.26 -2.81 20.39
CA ASN A 466 23.71 -4.12 20.86
C ASN A 466 23.85 -5.15 19.72
N LEU A 467 23.75 -4.73 18.46
CA LEU A 467 23.91 -5.63 17.34
C LEU A 467 25.38 -6.03 17.15
N PRO A 468 25.64 -7.27 16.68
CA PRO A 468 26.94 -7.58 16.09
C PRO A 468 27.25 -6.63 14.91
N PRO A 469 28.54 -6.40 14.60
CA PRO A 469 28.92 -5.61 13.42
C PRO A 469 28.25 -6.13 12.14
N LEU A 470 27.84 -5.24 11.25
CA LEU A 470 27.13 -5.62 10.02
C LEU A 470 27.97 -6.59 9.18
N GLU A 471 29.29 -6.43 9.14
CA GLU A 471 30.20 -7.31 8.40
C GLU A 471 30.14 -8.76 8.89
N LYS A 472 29.79 -8.97 10.16
CA LYS A 472 29.57 -10.31 10.71
C LYS A 472 28.20 -10.87 10.29
N LEU A 473 27.16 -10.03 10.34
CA LEU A 473 25.78 -10.43 9.99
C LEU A 473 25.61 -10.67 8.47
N ALA A 474 26.28 -9.86 7.65
CA ALA A 474 26.21 -9.92 6.18
C ALA A 474 27.16 -10.96 5.57
N ARG A 475 27.99 -11.65 6.38
CA ARG A 475 28.94 -12.63 5.86
C ARG A 475 28.22 -13.78 5.16
N GLY A 476 28.47 -13.94 3.87
CA GLY A 476 27.83 -14.96 3.04
C GLY A 476 26.37 -14.67 2.69
N GLN A 477 25.90 -13.45 2.95
CA GLN A 477 24.56 -12.98 2.59
C GLN A 477 24.62 -12.13 1.31
N PRO A 478 23.47 -11.88 0.65
CA PRO A 478 23.38 -10.95 -0.47
C PRO A 478 23.80 -9.51 -0.10
N ASP A 479 23.97 -8.67 -1.12
CA ASP A 479 24.27 -7.25 -0.95
C ASP A 479 23.17 -6.54 -0.15
N THR A 480 23.56 -5.85 0.93
CA THR A 480 22.64 -5.15 1.82
C THR A 480 22.28 -3.75 1.35
N THR A 481 22.87 -3.25 0.27
CA THR A 481 22.52 -1.93 -0.28
C THR A 481 21.04 -1.89 -0.66
N ILE A 482 20.32 -0.98 -0.01
CA ILE A 482 18.90 -0.76 -0.28
C ILE A 482 18.73 -0.13 -1.66
N ARG A 483 17.87 -0.74 -2.50
CA ARG A 483 17.61 -0.32 -3.88
C ARG A 483 16.15 -0.49 -4.27
N GLY A 484 15.73 0.27 -5.28
CA GLY A 484 14.44 0.16 -5.95
C GLY A 484 14.61 -0.08 -7.44
N PHE A 485 13.76 -0.92 -8.03
CA PHE A 485 13.80 -1.26 -9.45
C PHE A 485 12.41 -1.29 -10.09
N VAL A 486 12.35 -1.07 -11.40
CA VAL A 486 11.28 -1.61 -12.24
C VAL A 486 11.82 -2.86 -12.93
N ARG A 487 11.23 -4.02 -12.65
CA ARG A 487 11.62 -5.29 -13.28
C ARG A 487 10.54 -5.77 -14.24
N ALA A 488 10.93 -6.17 -15.44
CA ALA A 488 10.06 -6.91 -16.34
C ALA A 488 10.33 -8.41 -16.23
N TRP A 489 9.36 -9.13 -15.69
CA TRP A 489 9.41 -10.55 -15.40
C TRP A 489 8.62 -11.34 -16.44
N ASN A 490 9.21 -12.41 -16.98
CA ASN A 490 8.48 -13.34 -17.83
C ASN A 490 7.86 -14.44 -16.95
N PRO A 491 6.52 -14.49 -16.80
CA PRO A 491 5.86 -15.43 -15.87
C PRO A 491 5.92 -16.89 -16.35
N VAL A 492 6.03 -17.14 -17.66
CA VAL A 492 6.09 -18.49 -18.25
C VAL A 492 7.47 -19.11 -18.00
N THR A 493 8.54 -18.35 -18.27
CA THR A 493 9.93 -18.83 -18.13
C THR A 493 10.53 -18.58 -16.75
N GLN A 494 9.85 -17.77 -15.91
CA GLN A 494 10.31 -17.34 -14.59
C GLN A 494 11.69 -16.66 -14.63
N LYS A 495 11.85 -15.71 -15.55
CA LYS A 495 13.12 -15.01 -15.77
C LYS A 495 12.92 -13.52 -15.91
N LEU A 496 13.92 -12.77 -15.43
CA LEU A 496 14.06 -11.34 -15.68
C LEU A 496 14.33 -11.11 -17.18
N ALA A 497 13.51 -10.28 -17.82
CA ALA A 497 13.70 -9.84 -19.19
C ALA A 497 14.58 -8.58 -19.25
N TRP A 498 14.28 -7.59 -18.40
CA TRP A 498 15.06 -6.37 -18.21
C TRP A 498 14.74 -5.75 -16.84
N GLU A 499 15.61 -4.88 -16.35
CA GLU A 499 15.37 -4.06 -15.17
C GLU A 499 15.87 -2.62 -15.35
N VAL A 500 15.28 -1.71 -14.59
CA VAL A 500 15.68 -0.30 -14.51
C VAL A 500 15.87 0.05 -13.03
N ASP A 501 17.07 0.48 -12.66
CA ASP A 501 17.35 1.02 -11.33
C ASP A 501 16.65 2.37 -11.18
N VAL A 502 15.85 2.50 -10.13
CA VAL A 502 15.12 3.72 -9.78
C VAL A 502 15.51 4.21 -8.39
N SER A 503 16.68 3.83 -7.88
CA SER A 503 17.09 4.12 -6.50
C SER A 503 17.46 5.59 -6.28
N ASP A 504 17.94 6.30 -7.32
CA ASP A 504 18.46 7.66 -7.22
C ASP A 504 17.39 8.68 -6.78
N PRO A 505 17.71 9.62 -5.85
CA PRO A 505 19.04 9.89 -5.27
C PRO A 505 19.35 9.11 -3.97
N TRP A 506 18.60 8.07 -3.64
CA TRP A 506 18.57 7.46 -2.31
C TRP A 506 19.30 6.12 -2.19
N VAL A 507 20.19 5.76 -3.12
CA VAL A 507 20.89 4.46 -3.10
C VAL A 507 21.47 4.17 -1.70
N GLY A 508 21.09 3.04 -1.11
CA GLY A 508 21.54 2.62 0.23
C GLY A 508 20.71 3.18 1.38
N GLU A 509 19.75 4.06 1.11
CA GLU A 509 18.86 4.69 2.09
C GLU A 509 17.43 4.13 2.00
N LEU A 510 16.66 4.26 3.08
CA LEU A 510 15.30 3.71 3.18
C LEU A 510 14.39 4.18 2.05
N PHE A 511 14.51 5.45 1.62
CA PHE A 511 13.63 6.00 0.59
C PHE A 511 13.83 5.43 -0.82
N SER A 512 14.93 4.69 -1.08
CA SER A 512 15.02 3.89 -2.31
C SER A 512 13.91 2.87 -2.43
N THR A 513 13.37 2.38 -1.30
CA THR A 513 12.27 1.41 -1.31
C THR A 513 10.92 2.01 -1.75
N TRP A 514 10.81 3.36 -1.80
CA TRP A 514 9.59 4.09 -2.19
C TRP A 514 9.79 5.01 -3.41
N ASN A 515 10.93 4.94 -4.10
CA ASN A 515 11.14 5.71 -5.32
C ASN A 515 10.54 5.05 -6.55
N GLY A 516 9.23 5.20 -6.70
CA GLY A 516 8.48 4.60 -7.79
C GLY A 516 7.17 4.04 -7.28
N GLY A 517 6.08 4.46 -7.91
CA GLY A 517 4.74 3.99 -7.62
C GLY A 517 4.34 2.76 -8.40
N GLY A 518 3.03 2.50 -8.38
CA GLY A 518 2.41 1.49 -9.24
C GLY A 518 2.67 1.72 -10.72
N LEU A 519 2.51 0.65 -11.48
CA LEU A 519 2.78 0.59 -12.91
C LEU A 519 1.49 0.39 -13.70
N MET A 520 1.49 0.90 -14.93
CA MET A 520 0.49 0.61 -15.97
C MET A 520 1.22 0.35 -17.28
N THR A 521 0.67 -0.51 -18.13
CA THR A 521 1.19 -0.74 -19.49
C THR A 521 0.11 -0.58 -20.57
N THR A 522 0.51 -0.33 -21.81
CA THR A 522 -0.43 -0.10 -22.92
C THR A 522 -0.04 -0.83 -24.20
N ALA A 523 -1.01 -1.00 -25.12
CA ALA A 523 -0.79 -1.52 -26.47
C ALA A 523 0.15 -0.65 -27.32
N GLY A 524 0.35 0.61 -26.92
CA GLY A 524 1.35 1.51 -27.49
C GLY A 524 2.81 1.09 -27.25
N GLY A 525 3.04 -0.01 -26.53
CA GLY A 525 4.37 -0.54 -26.21
C GLY A 525 5.06 0.24 -25.09
N LEU A 526 4.29 0.74 -24.11
CA LEU A 526 4.76 1.62 -23.04
C LEU A 526 4.48 1.04 -21.65
N VAL A 527 5.30 1.45 -20.68
CA VAL A 527 5.08 1.29 -19.23
C VAL A 527 5.19 2.65 -18.58
N PHE A 528 4.23 3.01 -17.73
CA PHE A 528 4.17 4.29 -17.04
C PHE A 528 4.39 4.14 -15.54
N GLN A 529 5.10 5.09 -14.93
CA GLN A 529 5.34 5.14 -13.49
C GLN A 529 5.42 6.60 -13.00
N GLY A 530 4.84 6.89 -11.84
CA GLY A 530 5.14 8.11 -11.08
C GLY A 530 6.26 7.86 -10.06
N ARG A 531 7.12 8.84 -9.79
CA ARG A 531 8.25 8.72 -8.86
C ARG A 531 8.15 9.63 -7.63
N GLY A 532 8.86 9.26 -6.57
CA GLY A 532 8.96 10.06 -5.34
C GLY A 532 9.70 11.40 -5.54
N THR A 533 10.60 11.45 -6.52
CA THR A 533 11.28 12.66 -7.02
C THR A 533 10.35 13.66 -7.70
N GLY A 534 9.11 13.26 -8.02
CA GLY A 534 8.09 14.10 -8.66
C GLY A 534 8.09 14.05 -10.19
N GLU A 535 8.70 13.02 -10.77
CA GLU A 535 8.74 12.77 -12.21
C GLU A 535 7.65 11.75 -12.60
N PHE A 536 6.94 11.99 -13.69
CA PHE A 536 6.10 10.99 -14.37
C PHE A 536 6.85 10.48 -15.60
N VAL A 537 7.06 9.17 -15.67
CA VAL A 537 7.98 8.55 -16.63
C VAL A 537 7.24 7.56 -17.51
N ALA A 538 7.56 7.58 -18.81
CA ALA A 538 7.15 6.56 -19.77
C ALA A 538 8.37 5.80 -20.28
N MET A 539 8.32 4.47 -20.21
CA MET A 539 9.38 3.55 -20.60
C MET A 539 8.91 2.66 -21.76
N ASP A 540 9.85 2.22 -22.60
CA ASP A 540 9.59 1.19 -23.60
C ASP A 540 9.32 -0.15 -22.92
N ALA A 541 8.18 -0.77 -23.25
CA ALA A 541 7.71 -2.00 -22.60
C ALA A 541 8.60 -3.24 -22.85
N ALA A 542 9.40 -3.24 -23.92
CA ALA A 542 10.26 -4.36 -24.28
C ALA A 542 11.69 -4.24 -23.72
N THR A 543 12.13 -3.02 -23.39
CA THR A 543 13.53 -2.74 -23.05
C THR A 543 13.73 -1.97 -21.75
N GLY A 544 12.69 -1.37 -21.18
CA GLY A 544 12.78 -0.50 -20.00
C GLY A 544 13.36 0.88 -20.29
N LYS A 545 13.77 1.17 -21.54
CA LYS A 545 14.34 2.47 -21.90
C LYS A 545 13.35 3.59 -21.63
N GLN A 546 13.74 4.57 -20.82
CA GLN A 546 12.98 5.80 -20.64
C GLN A 546 12.84 6.55 -21.97
N LEU A 547 11.61 6.76 -22.42
CA LEU A 547 11.28 7.46 -23.66
C LEU A 547 10.79 8.88 -23.42
N HIS A 548 10.19 9.13 -22.25
CA HIS A 548 9.71 10.45 -21.87
C HIS A 548 9.71 10.62 -20.35
N ARG A 549 9.85 11.87 -19.92
CA ARG A 549 9.77 12.29 -18.52
C ARG A 549 9.04 13.64 -18.46
N ILE A 550 8.12 13.76 -17.51
CA ILE A 550 7.40 15.00 -17.21
C ILE A 550 7.67 15.36 -15.75
N ASP A 551 8.19 16.55 -15.50
CA ASP A 551 8.35 17.07 -14.14
C ASP A 551 7.00 17.52 -13.61
N VAL A 552 6.40 16.71 -12.74
CA VAL A 552 5.09 17.02 -12.16
C VAL A 552 5.27 18.01 -11.01
N GLY A 553 6.32 17.86 -10.20
CA GLY A 553 6.53 18.70 -9.01
C GLY A 553 5.67 18.27 -7.82
N THR A 554 5.20 17.01 -7.82
CA THR A 554 4.55 16.35 -6.68
C THR A 554 4.93 14.89 -6.69
N SER A 555 5.34 14.35 -5.56
CA SER A 555 5.72 12.94 -5.41
C SER A 555 4.53 12.02 -5.70
N MET A 556 4.77 10.88 -6.34
CA MET A 556 3.71 9.94 -6.77
C MET A 556 4.04 8.52 -6.34
N MET A 557 3.01 7.79 -5.86
CA MET A 557 3.10 6.39 -5.45
C MET A 557 1.98 5.51 -6.05
N ALA A 558 0.83 6.11 -6.37
CA ALA A 558 -0.31 5.40 -6.92
C ALA A 558 -0.02 4.78 -8.30
N GLY A 559 -0.83 3.80 -8.70
CA GLY A 559 -0.82 3.29 -10.06
C GLY A 559 -1.44 4.30 -11.04
N PRO A 560 -0.77 4.66 -12.15
CA PRO A 560 -1.38 5.47 -13.20
C PRO A 560 -2.47 4.69 -13.93
N MET A 561 -3.34 5.42 -14.63
CA MET A 561 -4.41 4.86 -15.44
C MET A 561 -4.57 5.66 -16.74
N THR A 562 -5.21 5.09 -17.76
CA THR A 562 -5.44 5.75 -19.06
C THR A 562 -6.85 5.53 -19.55
N TYR A 563 -7.39 6.49 -20.28
CA TYR A 563 -8.78 6.51 -20.75
C TYR A 563 -8.90 7.38 -22.00
N THR A 564 -10.08 7.40 -22.62
CA THR A 564 -10.39 8.35 -23.69
C THR A 564 -11.65 9.15 -23.39
N VAL A 565 -11.63 10.44 -23.72
CA VAL A 565 -12.83 11.28 -23.82
C VAL A 565 -12.79 11.99 -25.18
N ASP A 566 -13.91 12.03 -25.88
CA ASP A 566 -14.03 12.65 -27.21
C ASP A 566 -12.97 12.20 -28.23
N GLY A 567 -12.51 10.94 -28.12
CA GLY A 567 -11.49 10.37 -29.01
C GLY A 567 -10.04 10.78 -28.70
N GLU A 568 -9.80 11.58 -27.67
CA GLU A 568 -8.46 11.88 -27.16
C GLU A 568 -8.10 10.95 -26.01
N GLN A 569 -6.89 10.36 -26.07
CA GLN A 569 -6.34 9.55 -25.00
C GLN A 569 -5.68 10.42 -23.93
N TYR A 570 -6.03 10.14 -22.69
CA TYR A 570 -5.47 10.75 -21.50
C TYR A 570 -4.75 9.70 -20.65
N VAL A 571 -3.73 10.11 -19.90
CA VAL A 571 -3.11 9.32 -18.83
C VAL A 571 -3.20 10.14 -17.55
N ALA A 572 -3.69 9.57 -16.46
CA ALA A 572 -3.85 10.26 -15.18
C ALA A 572 -3.27 9.49 -14.01
N ILE A 573 -2.94 10.22 -12.93
CA ILE A 573 -2.36 9.66 -11.72
C ILE A 573 -2.76 10.51 -10.49
N MET A 574 -2.98 9.83 -9.36
CA MET A 574 -3.05 10.48 -8.04
C MET A 574 -1.65 10.80 -7.54
N ALA A 575 -1.39 12.07 -7.21
CA ALA A 575 -0.10 12.55 -6.74
C ALA A 575 -0.17 13.02 -5.28
N GLY A 576 0.75 12.50 -4.47
CA GLY A 576 1.03 12.88 -3.09
C GLY A 576 1.68 11.73 -2.32
N LEU A 577 2.78 12.03 -1.62
CA LEU A 577 3.59 11.09 -0.84
C LEU A 577 2.89 10.68 0.47
N GLY A 578 3.10 9.46 0.92
CA GLY A 578 2.59 8.97 2.20
C GLY A 578 2.82 7.47 2.35
N GLY A 579 1.84 6.74 2.88
CA GLY A 579 2.04 5.32 3.17
C GLY A 579 2.98 5.10 4.37
N ALA A 580 3.51 3.89 4.53
CA ALA A 580 4.40 3.53 5.65
C ALA A 580 5.72 4.32 5.69
N ALA A 581 6.27 4.73 4.53
CA ALA A 581 7.54 5.45 4.44
C ALA A 581 7.38 6.96 4.18
N GLY A 582 6.19 7.43 3.78
CA GLY A 582 5.95 8.83 3.40
C GLY A 582 5.44 9.74 4.52
N GLN A 583 5.48 9.29 5.78
CA GLN A 583 5.18 10.12 6.96
C GLN A 583 6.24 11.21 7.19
N GLU A 584 7.39 11.09 6.53
CA GLU A 584 8.39 12.14 6.40
C GLU A 584 8.70 12.41 4.93
N HIS A 585 9.00 13.66 4.58
CA HIS A 585 9.44 14.00 3.23
C HIS A 585 10.93 14.25 3.26
N VAL A 586 11.70 13.32 2.70
CA VAL A 586 13.16 13.41 2.72
C VAL A 586 13.69 14.34 1.60
N PRO A 587 14.87 14.96 1.78
CA PRO A 587 15.55 15.68 0.71
C PRO A 587 15.64 14.84 -0.57
N GLY A 588 15.39 15.48 -1.71
CA GLY A 588 15.29 14.84 -3.02
C GLY A 588 13.86 14.50 -3.45
N THR A 589 12.89 14.46 -2.52
CA THR A 589 11.48 14.27 -2.88
C THR A 589 10.87 15.58 -3.38
N ALA A 590 9.90 15.48 -4.28
CA ALA A 590 9.09 16.64 -4.65
C ALA A 590 8.22 17.13 -3.48
N ALA A 591 7.77 16.23 -2.60
CA ALA A 591 7.07 16.60 -1.37
C ALA A 591 7.91 17.52 -0.46
N TYR A 592 9.20 17.21 -0.30
CA TYR A 592 10.13 18.08 0.43
C TYR A 592 10.26 19.44 -0.26
N LYS A 593 10.49 19.43 -1.56
CA LYS A 593 10.79 20.64 -2.34
C LYS A 593 9.59 21.57 -2.54
N PHE A 594 8.41 21.03 -2.79
CA PHE A 594 7.22 21.76 -3.26
C PHE A 594 5.99 21.59 -2.36
N GLY A 595 6.11 20.82 -1.28
CA GLY A 595 4.99 20.43 -0.42
C GLY A 595 4.18 19.27 -0.98
N ASN A 596 3.31 18.71 -0.13
CA ASN A 596 2.65 17.43 -0.38
C ASN A 596 1.13 17.49 -0.53
N LYS A 597 0.56 18.67 -0.80
CA LYS A 597 -0.88 18.77 -1.10
C LYS A 597 -1.23 17.84 -2.25
N GLY A 598 -2.22 16.99 -2.07
CA GLY A 598 -2.60 16.02 -3.08
C GLY A 598 -3.10 16.69 -4.35
N ARG A 599 -3.00 16.00 -5.48
CA ARG A 599 -3.74 16.38 -6.69
C ARG A 599 -3.92 15.20 -7.63
N ILE A 600 -4.96 15.26 -8.45
CA ILE A 600 -5.07 14.46 -9.67
C ILE A 600 -4.34 15.23 -10.78
N VAL A 601 -3.49 14.56 -11.55
CA VAL A 601 -2.83 15.15 -12.71
C VAL A 601 -3.10 14.28 -13.93
N ALA A 602 -3.54 14.89 -15.02
CA ALA A 602 -3.78 14.22 -16.29
C ALA A 602 -2.90 14.79 -17.42
N PHE A 603 -2.55 13.93 -18.35
CA PHE A 603 -1.66 14.19 -19.48
C PHE A 603 -2.30 13.75 -20.79
N LYS A 604 -2.00 14.46 -21.89
CA LYS A 604 -2.40 14.09 -23.26
C LYS A 604 -1.36 14.51 -24.29
N LEU A 605 -1.46 14.00 -25.50
CA LEU A 605 -0.57 14.41 -26.59
C LEU A 605 -0.77 15.90 -26.92
N GLY A 606 0.33 16.63 -27.08
CA GLY A 606 0.30 18.07 -27.33
C GLY A 606 -0.02 18.92 -26.10
N GLY A 607 -0.10 18.30 -24.91
CA GLY A 607 -0.25 19.00 -23.64
C GLY A 607 0.95 19.91 -23.31
N GLY A 608 0.71 20.90 -22.44
CA GLY A 608 1.70 21.92 -22.07
C GLY A 608 2.63 21.50 -20.92
N PRO A 609 3.42 22.44 -20.36
CA PRO A 609 4.15 22.20 -19.11
C PRO A 609 3.19 22.04 -17.94
N VAL A 610 3.54 21.18 -16.98
CA VAL A 610 2.76 21.01 -15.74
C VAL A 610 2.92 22.28 -14.88
N PRO A 611 1.83 22.85 -14.34
CA PRO A 611 1.90 23.92 -13.35
C PRO A 611 2.72 23.49 -12.14
N GLN A 612 3.84 24.19 -11.91
CA GLN A 612 4.72 23.96 -10.76
C GLN A 612 4.27 24.77 -9.56
N ARG A 613 4.39 24.17 -8.37
CA ARG A 613 4.23 24.88 -7.11
C ARG A 613 5.50 25.65 -6.77
N PRO A 614 5.40 26.76 -6.01
CA PRO A 614 6.59 27.44 -5.51
C PRO A 614 7.40 26.50 -4.62
N GLU A 615 8.72 26.60 -4.68
CA GLU A 615 9.61 25.87 -3.76
C GLU A 615 9.35 26.34 -2.31
N LEU A 616 9.31 25.37 -1.40
CA LEU A 616 9.19 25.66 0.03
C LEU A 616 10.51 26.27 0.54
N GLN A 617 10.38 27.36 1.31
CA GLN A 617 11.50 27.85 2.09
C GLN A 617 11.58 27.04 3.39
N HIS A 618 12.60 26.19 3.47
CA HIS A 618 12.88 25.49 4.71
C HIS A 618 13.56 26.45 5.71
N ALA A 619 13.17 26.37 6.98
CA ALA A 619 13.90 27.05 8.05
C ALA A 619 15.38 26.63 8.05
N SER A 620 16.25 27.48 8.62
CA SER A 620 17.70 27.25 8.66
C SER A 620 18.06 25.81 9.05
N LEU A 621 19.13 25.27 8.44
CA LEU A 621 19.73 23.98 8.82
C LEU A 621 20.21 23.98 10.28
N ASP A 622 20.32 25.14 10.91
CA ASP A 622 20.68 25.26 12.32
C ASP A 622 19.63 24.59 13.20
N PHE A 623 20.09 23.62 13.97
CA PHE A 623 19.30 23.08 15.06
C PHE A 623 19.31 24.10 16.21
N PRO A 624 18.16 24.57 16.71
CA PRO A 624 18.15 25.54 17.81
C PRO A 624 18.67 24.89 19.08
N GLN A 625 19.28 25.69 19.95
CA GLN A 625 19.59 25.22 21.31
C GLN A 625 18.28 24.82 21.99
N PRO A 626 18.19 23.63 22.61
CA PRO A 626 16.97 23.20 23.30
C PRO A 626 16.51 24.23 24.33
N ALA A 627 15.20 24.44 24.42
CA ALA A 627 14.60 25.47 25.27
C ALA A 627 14.57 25.10 26.77
N VAL A 628 14.98 23.88 27.11
CA VAL A 628 14.96 23.33 28.48
C VAL A 628 16.28 22.64 28.81
N GLU A 629 16.64 22.62 30.09
CA GLU A 629 17.85 21.95 30.56
C GLU A 629 17.79 20.43 30.40
N ARG A 630 18.97 19.82 30.17
CA ARG A 630 19.11 18.36 30.07
C ARG A 630 18.79 17.71 31.41
N ARG A 631 18.03 16.61 31.38
CA ARG A 631 17.57 15.90 32.58
C ARG A 631 17.39 14.40 32.30
N GLY A 632 17.11 13.65 33.37
CA GLY A 632 16.89 12.21 33.33
C GLY A 632 18.13 11.39 33.69
N SER A 633 17.92 10.28 34.39
CA SER A 633 18.99 9.30 34.66
C SER A 633 19.25 8.42 33.43
N ALA A 634 20.40 7.74 33.34
CA ALA A 634 20.68 6.83 32.23
C ALA A 634 19.59 5.76 32.03
N ALA A 635 19.08 5.17 33.13
CA ALA A 635 18.02 4.17 33.08
C ALA A 635 16.68 4.76 32.60
N GLU A 636 16.37 6.01 32.99
CA GLU A 636 15.18 6.71 32.54
C GLU A 636 15.26 7.05 31.05
N LEU A 637 16.43 7.48 30.57
CA LEU A 637 16.65 7.77 29.15
C LEU A 637 16.55 6.51 28.30
N ASP A 638 17.08 5.38 28.76
CA ASP A 638 16.96 4.10 28.07
C ASP A 638 15.51 3.63 28.02
N ARG A 639 14.77 3.74 29.15
CA ARG A 639 13.33 3.44 29.18
C ARG A 639 12.53 4.37 28.26
N GLY A 640 12.85 5.66 28.27
CA GLY A 640 12.23 6.65 27.40
C GLY A 640 12.46 6.37 25.93
N ALA A 641 13.66 5.92 25.56
CA ALA A 641 13.99 5.51 24.19
C ALA A 641 13.17 4.28 23.76
N GLU A 642 13.06 3.27 24.61
CA GLU A 642 12.23 2.08 24.32
C GLU A 642 10.76 2.44 24.10
N LEU A 643 10.20 3.27 24.98
CA LEU A 643 8.81 3.72 24.89
C LEU A 643 8.57 4.61 23.67
N TYR A 644 9.52 5.49 23.36
CA TYR A 644 9.48 6.30 22.16
C TYR A 644 9.41 5.44 20.90
N VAL A 645 10.30 4.44 20.81
CA VAL A 645 10.34 3.45 19.71
C VAL A 645 9.05 2.64 19.63
N ARG A 646 8.41 2.37 20.77
CA ARG A 646 7.15 1.61 20.80
C ARG A 646 5.92 2.43 20.42
N HIS A 647 5.86 3.71 20.75
CA HIS A 647 4.60 4.47 20.71
C HIS A 647 4.61 5.72 19.82
N CYS A 648 5.78 6.29 19.53
CA CYS A 648 5.87 7.63 18.94
C CYS A 648 6.49 7.62 17.55
N THR A 649 7.48 6.76 17.34
CA THR A 649 8.31 6.63 16.12
C THR A 649 7.52 6.42 14.83
N GLN A 650 6.38 5.75 14.92
CA GLN A 650 5.49 5.50 13.79
C GLN A 650 5.02 6.79 13.11
N CYS A 651 4.83 7.85 13.90
CA CYS A 651 4.44 9.17 13.41
C CYS A 651 5.61 10.16 13.47
N HIS A 652 6.30 10.21 14.61
CA HIS A 652 7.41 11.11 14.86
C HIS A 652 8.73 10.42 14.52
N SER A 653 9.09 10.39 13.24
CA SER A 653 10.36 9.81 12.81
C SER A 653 11.58 10.69 13.12
N ASN A 654 11.36 11.96 13.48
CA ASN A 654 12.42 12.93 13.74
C ASN A 654 13.49 12.97 12.62
N MET A 655 13.24 12.54 11.37
CA MET A 655 14.18 12.81 10.29
C MET A 655 13.91 14.21 9.78
N ASP A 656 14.85 15.10 10.10
CA ASP A 656 14.96 16.49 9.66
C ASP A 656 13.74 17.43 9.87
N GLY A 657 12.57 16.94 10.33
CA GLY A 657 11.41 17.74 10.75
C GLY A 657 10.85 18.69 9.70
N ARG A 658 11.27 18.55 8.46
CA ARG A 658 10.96 19.45 7.36
C ARG A 658 9.88 18.78 6.51
N SER A 659 8.80 19.51 6.27
CA SER A 659 7.73 19.27 5.28
C SER A 659 6.66 18.21 5.53
N SER A 660 6.77 17.29 6.48
CA SER A 660 5.84 16.15 6.53
C SER A 660 4.47 16.35 7.18
N GLY A 661 4.19 17.56 7.68
CA GLY A 661 2.98 17.84 8.47
C GLY A 661 3.00 17.26 9.89
N ILE A 662 3.94 16.35 10.21
CA ILE A 662 4.15 15.80 11.56
C ILE A 662 5.36 16.50 12.22
N PRO A 663 5.23 17.07 13.44
CA PRO A 663 6.34 17.79 14.10
C PRO A 663 7.55 16.91 14.47
N ASP A 664 8.78 17.41 14.27
CA ASP A 664 10.00 16.85 14.89
C ASP A 664 10.04 17.20 16.38
N LEU A 665 9.93 16.18 17.22
CA LEU A 665 9.80 16.35 18.67
C LEU A 665 11.11 16.83 19.33
N ARG A 666 12.24 16.77 18.65
CA ARG A 666 13.50 17.35 19.16
C ARG A 666 13.48 18.88 19.10
N ARG A 667 12.59 19.48 18.30
CA ARG A 667 12.45 20.93 18.10
C ARG A 667 11.29 21.54 18.91
N MET A 668 10.84 20.86 19.96
CA MET A 668 9.75 21.36 20.81
C MET A 668 10.07 22.76 21.38
N SER A 669 9.05 23.64 21.38
CA SER A 669 9.14 24.93 22.04
C SER A 669 9.08 24.78 23.57
N ALA A 670 9.46 25.82 24.31
CA ALA A 670 9.34 25.83 25.78
C ALA A 670 7.90 25.54 26.24
N GLU A 671 6.90 26.10 25.55
CA GLU A 671 5.48 25.87 25.82
C GLU A 671 5.08 24.43 25.51
N THR A 672 5.62 23.85 24.44
CA THR A 672 5.34 22.45 24.09
C THR A 672 5.96 21.49 25.10
N HIS A 673 7.18 21.78 25.60
CA HIS A 673 7.75 21.03 26.72
C HIS A 673 6.89 21.15 27.99
N ALA A 674 6.43 22.35 28.33
CA ALA A 674 5.58 22.56 29.52
C ALA A 674 4.24 21.81 29.43
N ALA A 675 3.67 21.69 28.23
CA ALA A 675 2.40 21.00 27.98
C ALA A 675 2.55 19.51 27.61
N PHE A 676 3.75 18.92 27.70
CA PHE A 676 4.02 17.58 27.15
C PHE A 676 3.06 16.51 27.69
N ALA A 677 2.89 16.43 29.00
CA ALA A 677 1.98 15.46 29.62
C ALA A 677 0.51 15.68 29.24
N GLU A 678 0.05 16.94 29.12
CA GLU A 678 -1.31 17.26 28.67
C GLU A 678 -1.53 16.87 27.20
N ILE A 679 -0.51 17.01 26.36
CA ILE A 679 -0.56 16.58 24.96
C ILE A 679 -0.61 15.05 24.88
N VAL A 680 0.35 14.37 25.52
CA VAL A 680 0.54 12.92 25.38
C VAL A 680 -0.52 12.13 26.13
N LEU A 681 -0.87 12.50 27.35
CA LEU A 681 -1.82 11.77 28.19
C LEU A 681 -3.21 12.42 28.20
N GLY A 682 -3.29 13.73 28.04
CA GLY A 682 -4.56 14.46 28.00
C GLY A 682 -5.18 14.53 26.60
N GLY A 683 -4.44 14.24 25.53
CA GLY A 683 -4.95 14.26 24.16
C GLY A 683 -5.39 15.65 23.68
N THR A 684 -4.78 16.73 24.20
CA THR A 684 -5.16 18.11 23.87
C THR A 684 -4.98 18.47 22.38
N ARG A 685 -4.32 17.60 21.60
CA ARG A 685 -4.11 17.73 20.16
C ARG A 685 -4.86 16.68 19.32
N ALA A 686 -5.86 15.99 19.87
CA ALA A 686 -6.61 14.94 19.19
C ALA A 686 -7.26 15.41 17.88
N ALA A 687 -7.77 16.64 17.84
CA ALA A 687 -8.33 17.25 16.62
C ALA A 687 -7.31 17.43 15.47
N LYS A 688 -6.01 17.30 15.76
CA LYS A 688 -4.91 17.31 14.79
C LYS A 688 -4.32 15.91 14.55
N GLY A 689 -4.97 14.86 15.03
CA GLY A 689 -4.52 13.47 14.91
C GLY A 689 -3.58 12.98 16.03
N MET A 690 -3.22 13.83 17.02
CA MET A 690 -2.43 13.42 18.18
C MET A 690 -3.37 13.07 19.36
N GLY A 691 -3.87 11.83 19.35
CA GLY A 691 -4.73 11.28 20.39
C GLY A 691 -4.01 11.06 21.74
N SER A 692 -4.78 10.70 22.77
CA SER A 692 -4.23 10.37 24.09
C SER A 692 -3.56 8.98 24.10
N PHE A 693 -2.48 8.86 24.86
CA PHE A 693 -1.75 7.64 25.15
C PHE A 693 -1.96 7.16 26.60
N SER A 694 -2.91 7.72 27.36
CA SER A 694 -3.13 7.37 28.78
C SER A 694 -3.53 5.91 29.01
N GLU A 695 -4.02 5.23 27.98
CA GLU A 695 -4.34 3.80 28.00
C GLU A 695 -3.10 2.90 27.94
N VAL A 696 -1.96 3.42 27.45
CA VAL A 696 -0.74 2.63 27.18
C VAL A 696 0.53 3.21 27.81
N LEU A 697 0.47 4.43 28.35
CA LEU A 697 1.56 5.10 29.06
C LEU A 697 1.09 5.64 30.41
N SER A 698 1.84 5.34 31.46
CA SER A 698 1.71 6.03 32.74
C SER A 698 2.37 7.43 32.72
N ALA A 699 2.08 8.25 33.74
CA ALA A 699 2.70 9.56 33.89
C ALA A 699 4.24 9.51 33.97
N ALA A 700 4.79 8.50 34.68
CA ALA A 700 6.22 8.31 34.79
C ALA A 700 6.85 7.88 33.45
N GLU A 701 6.15 7.06 32.67
CA GLU A 701 6.60 6.62 31.35
C GLU A 701 6.55 7.76 30.32
N ALA A 702 5.51 8.58 30.35
CA ALA A 702 5.46 9.80 29.54
C ALA A 702 6.62 10.75 29.90
N GLU A 703 6.94 10.92 31.18
CA GLU A 703 8.10 11.71 31.61
C GLU A 703 9.43 11.10 31.14
N ALA A 704 9.57 9.78 31.17
CA ALA A 704 10.76 9.11 30.63
C ALA A 704 10.95 9.37 29.13
N VAL A 705 9.87 9.29 28.33
CA VAL A 705 9.88 9.66 26.91
C VAL A 705 10.28 11.14 26.74
N HIS A 706 9.76 12.03 27.59
CA HIS A 706 10.08 13.45 27.55
C HIS A 706 11.55 13.74 27.85
N SER A 707 12.10 13.14 28.90
CA SER A 707 13.52 13.21 29.27
C SER A 707 14.40 12.69 28.14
N TYR A 708 14.03 11.56 27.50
CA TYR A 708 14.72 11.04 26.32
C TYR A 708 14.72 12.04 25.15
N LEU A 709 13.57 12.63 24.82
CA LEU A 709 13.46 13.62 23.75
C LEU A 709 14.30 14.88 24.02
N ILE A 710 14.35 15.34 25.27
CA ILE A 710 15.21 16.45 25.68
C ILE A 710 16.69 16.08 25.47
N ASP A 711 17.11 14.92 25.95
CA ASP A 711 18.49 14.42 25.78
C ASP A 711 18.88 14.29 24.30
N LEU A 712 17.96 13.78 23.48
CA LEU A 712 18.12 13.65 22.03
C LEU A 712 18.25 15.02 21.35
N ALA A 713 17.45 16.01 21.75
CA ALA A 713 17.54 17.38 21.24
C ALA A 713 18.90 18.02 21.56
N TRP A 714 19.41 17.84 22.78
CA TRP A 714 20.74 18.32 23.18
C TRP A 714 21.86 17.66 22.37
N LYS A 715 21.83 16.33 22.24
CA LYS A 715 22.81 15.61 21.40
C LYS A 715 22.79 16.09 19.94
N THR A 716 21.60 16.33 19.40
CA THR A 716 21.42 16.83 18.02
C THR A 716 22.02 18.23 17.87
N TRP A 717 21.73 19.13 18.82
CA TRP A 717 22.29 20.48 18.84
C TRP A 717 23.83 20.49 18.95
N GLU A 718 24.39 19.73 19.89
CA GLU A 718 25.84 19.59 20.09
C GLU A 718 26.54 19.08 18.83
N THR A 719 25.96 18.07 18.18
CA THR A 719 26.48 17.51 16.93
C THR A 719 26.42 18.53 15.80
N SER A 720 25.30 19.26 15.67
CA SER A 720 25.13 20.28 14.64
C SER A 720 26.15 21.43 14.76
N LYS A 721 26.52 21.81 15.98
CA LYS A 721 27.60 22.78 16.25
C LYS A 721 28.99 22.26 15.86
N ALA A 722 29.24 20.96 15.99
CA ALA A 722 30.53 20.35 15.73
C ALA A 722 30.78 20.03 14.24
N SER A 723 29.74 19.64 13.49
CA SER A 723 29.87 19.17 12.11
C SER A 723 29.80 20.28 11.05
N GLY A 724 29.18 21.43 11.35
CA GLY A 724 28.96 22.52 10.38
C GLY A 724 28.12 22.14 9.14
N GLN A 725 27.58 20.91 9.09
CA GLN A 725 26.80 20.38 7.98
C GLN A 725 25.71 19.47 8.54
N PHE A 726 24.47 19.76 8.13
CA PHE A 726 23.36 18.83 8.22
C PHE A 726 23.24 18.16 6.84
N HIS A 727 23.38 16.84 6.80
CA HIS A 727 23.14 15.92 5.66
C HIS A 727 23.16 16.53 4.25
N GLN A 728 24.33 16.60 3.62
CA GLN A 728 24.38 16.55 2.15
C GLN A 728 24.01 15.12 1.73
N PRO A 729 23.21 14.90 0.67
CA PRO A 729 23.17 13.59 0.04
C PRO A 729 24.61 13.19 -0.30
N ALA A 730 24.98 11.94 -0.03
CA ALA A 730 26.30 11.43 -0.37
C ALA A 730 26.58 11.83 -1.82
N ALA A 731 27.62 12.64 -2.04
CA ALA A 731 28.00 13.04 -3.38
C ALA A 731 28.21 11.77 -4.20
N ALA A 732 27.48 11.64 -5.31
CA ALA A 732 27.71 10.60 -6.29
C ALA A 732 29.22 10.57 -6.63
N GLY A 733 29.78 9.36 -6.62
CA GLY A 733 31.21 9.10 -6.47
C GLY A 733 32.16 10.01 -7.24
N ALA A 734 33.26 10.35 -6.59
CA ALA A 734 34.50 10.70 -7.24
C ALA A 734 35.49 9.53 -7.02
N GLU A 735 35.74 8.82 -8.12
CA GLU A 735 36.75 7.78 -8.41
C GLU A 735 36.63 6.39 -7.78
#